data_AF-A0A1E4BAM6-F1
#
_entry.id   AF-A0A1E4BAM6-F1
#
_cell.length_a   1.000
_cell.length_b   1.000
_cell.length_c   1.000
_cell.angle_alpha   90.00
_cell.angle_beta   90.00
_cell.angle_gamma   90.00
#
_symmetry.space_group_name_H-M   'P 1'
#
loop_
_entity.id
_entity.type
_entity.pdbx_description
1 polymer ?
#
loop_
_entity_poly.entity_id
_entity_poly.type
_entity_poly.pdbx_seq_one_letter_code
_entity_poly.pdbx_strand_id
1 'polypeptide(L)'
;MAIAIAGTALALGAGALVVVRAPHPRARPDIAREFSSGARWGDSLERALARQPAREMPAGSVMAALYLERLRLGVGSPFRLIDYALRDPLVPEPMRRPLAEAILARTSVGATYATPAEALDLVARRPGDGSGLAHRQFMESVTEESDSPRAAELGLRLAYSVGTASGAVSHRASSVALGAIAQARDRALAMRDVAALLAESRRQRLDPVDLVPLWRAARRFSVERPLVDPPHVEEEAAAVRLLPQLARRLDSLEQQPVPAATVRSLGGEAGRVASELVARRAAPPQAPVTVTMGGYASYVAGAKVASEGGNARSQFVARARTEESLVAELARLRGVVGPSTEAALATLAASVAMRAYAQERAWLPGDDGPAALELQGRLGLASLSFDDRVPTAWRPYYTRMLSEVVTDLATVFPSLDLRGLNVRFGESPLADRALALHDPATRTVYFPLATSAGAMAHELAHDLDWQAARRRYGVRGGYRTDRSVRQYSDQLSVTVRRLASAARPRRESLASSVQADRPTEAFARGVDWFVAAALAHRGRSNGYLSAVQDASITGYASAAAPHGGAIEGDATLDALREIATVDASVVAWYDTTYGSGRRLGVGDAVRRTLVAPLSRMDISAGAPTGFGAVSATLRALRESPEAAEGWQCLLDAPSLRGRTAAVQDAMRIAAEARANGLVQRWGDYARTVPGAAWRFRALGGAPWNPATRDSVVREVRDAILWRAARPDDGRAGLDFAERAERRAAWAHCAAGE
;
A
#
# COMPACT_ATOMS: atom_id res chain seq x y z
N MET A 1 -44.07 -37.89 -51.57
CA MET A 1 -43.70 -37.54 -52.97
C MET A 1 -44.97 -37.00 -53.60
N ALA A 2 -45.14 -35.74 -53.99
CA ALA A 2 -44.20 -34.68 -54.34
C ALA A 2 -44.73 -33.29 -53.92
N ILE A 3 -43.80 -32.35 -53.94
CA ILE A 3 -43.79 -30.97 -53.40
C ILE A 3 -44.21 -29.94 -54.47
N ALA A 4 -44.91 -28.86 -54.07
CA ALA A 4 -44.73 -27.44 -54.48
C ALA A 4 -45.86 -26.59 -53.82
N ILE A 5 -45.64 -25.72 -52.81
CA ILE A 5 -44.99 -24.38 -52.76
C ILE A 5 -45.61 -23.43 -53.82
N ALA A 6 -46.23 -22.27 -53.55
CA ALA A 6 -45.97 -21.18 -52.60
C ALA A 6 -47.24 -20.33 -52.36
N GLY A 7 -47.29 -19.55 -51.28
CA GLY A 7 -48.28 -18.48 -51.13
C GLY A 7 -48.45 -17.93 -49.71
N THR A 8 -47.43 -17.20 -49.25
CA THR A 8 -47.40 -16.17 -48.18
C THR A 8 -48.68 -15.84 -47.41
N ALA A 9 -48.65 -16.03 -46.08
CA ALA A 9 -49.47 -15.29 -45.13
C ALA A 9 -48.56 -14.69 -44.03
N LEU A 10 -48.61 -13.37 -43.91
CA LEU A 10 -47.99 -12.59 -42.83
C LEU A 10 -48.59 -13.02 -41.48
N ALA A 11 -47.73 -13.46 -40.56
CA ALA A 11 -48.07 -13.56 -39.14
C ALA A 11 -47.30 -12.47 -38.36
N LEU A 12 -48.05 -11.48 -37.87
CA LEU A 12 -47.62 -10.51 -36.88
C LEU A 12 -47.33 -11.23 -35.55
N GLY A 13 -46.08 -11.62 -35.33
CA GLY A 13 -45.59 -12.11 -34.05
C GLY A 13 -45.11 -10.95 -33.18
N ALA A 14 -45.92 -10.53 -32.21
CA ALA A 14 -45.51 -9.64 -31.15
C ALA A 14 -44.36 -10.28 -30.35
N GLY A 15 -43.13 -9.80 -30.59
CA GLY A 15 -41.96 -10.19 -29.81
C GLY A 15 -42.09 -9.65 -28.38
N ALA A 16 -42.43 -10.52 -27.44
CA ALA A 16 -42.25 -10.25 -26.03
C ALA A 16 -40.75 -10.16 -25.74
N LEU A 17 -40.25 -8.92 -25.66
CA LEU A 17 -38.92 -8.60 -25.14
C LEU A 17 -38.91 -9.03 -23.65
N VAL A 18 -38.44 -10.24 -23.37
CA VAL A 18 -38.11 -10.62 -21.98
C VAL A 18 -36.89 -9.81 -21.59
N VAL A 19 -37.16 -8.62 -21.03
CA VAL A 19 -36.18 -7.88 -20.24
C VAL A 19 -35.85 -8.78 -19.05
N VAL A 20 -34.71 -9.46 -19.13
CA VAL A 20 -34.06 -10.04 -17.96
C VAL A 20 -33.70 -8.84 -17.08
N ARG A 21 -34.61 -8.51 -16.16
CA ARG A 21 -34.34 -7.57 -15.06
C ARG A 21 -33.16 -8.16 -14.30
N ALA A 22 -32.00 -7.55 -14.44
CA ALA A 22 -30.90 -7.75 -13.52
C ALA A 22 -31.47 -7.60 -12.08
N PRO A 23 -31.15 -8.51 -11.16
CA PRO A 23 -31.61 -8.40 -9.78
C PRO A 23 -31.20 -7.02 -9.27
N HIS A 24 -32.18 -6.22 -8.84
CA HIS A 24 -31.91 -4.96 -8.18
C HIS A 24 -30.93 -5.21 -7.02
N PRO A 25 -29.95 -4.32 -6.79
CA PRO A 25 -29.08 -4.41 -5.63
C PRO A 25 -30.00 -4.52 -4.41
N ARG A 26 -29.80 -5.57 -3.60
CA ARG A 26 -30.56 -5.84 -2.37
C ARG A 26 -30.81 -4.50 -1.69
N ALA A 27 -32.09 -4.13 -1.52
CA ALA A 27 -32.47 -2.92 -0.80
C ALA A 27 -31.77 -2.97 0.56
N ARG A 28 -30.71 -2.18 0.72
CA ARG A 28 -30.04 -2.02 2.00
C ARG A 28 -31.14 -1.55 2.96
N PRO A 29 -31.25 -2.11 4.17
CA PRO A 29 -32.09 -1.49 5.20
C PRO A 29 -31.76 -0.01 5.25
N ASP A 30 -32.74 0.86 5.49
CA ASP A 30 -32.54 2.32 5.52
C ASP A 30 -31.74 2.70 6.78
N ILE A 31 -30.46 2.28 6.80
CA ILE A 31 -29.46 2.48 7.85
C ILE A 31 -29.31 3.98 8.15
N ALA A 32 -29.52 4.83 7.13
CA ALA A 32 -29.50 6.28 7.27
C ALA A 32 -30.57 6.80 8.26
N ARG A 33 -31.69 6.08 8.46
CA ARG A 33 -32.70 6.47 9.46
C ARG A 33 -32.21 6.29 10.89
N GLU A 34 -31.40 5.27 11.16
CA GLU A 34 -30.94 4.93 12.52
C GLU A 34 -30.04 6.02 13.12
N PHE A 35 -29.29 6.73 12.28
CA PHE A 35 -28.42 7.83 12.71
C PHE A 35 -28.89 9.21 12.24
N SER A 36 -30.19 9.36 11.94
CA SER A 36 -30.71 10.61 11.38
C SER A 36 -30.49 11.83 12.29
N SER A 37 -30.45 11.62 13.61
CA SER A 37 -30.12 12.67 14.60
C SER A 37 -28.67 13.14 14.47
N GLY A 38 -27.70 12.22 14.56
CA GLY A 38 -26.28 12.52 14.37
C GLY A 38 -25.97 13.14 13.01
N ALA A 39 -26.60 12.65 11.93
CA ALA A 39 -26.46 13.24 10.59
C ALA A 39 -26.87 14.73 10.57
N ARG A 40 -28.08 15.04 11.07
CA ARG A 40 -28.59 16.42 11.15
C ARG A 40 -27.71 17.30 12.03
N TRP A 41 -27.23 16.76 13.15
CA TRP A 41 -26.34 17.47 14.05
C TRP A 41 -25.03 17.85 13.35
N GLY A 42 -24.34 16.90 12.70
CA GLY A 42 -23.08 17.17 11.99
C GLY A 42 -23.26 18.21 10.87
N ASP A 43 -24.34 18.12 10.10
CA ASP A 43 -24.66 19.09 9.06
C ASP A 43 -24.99 20.48 9.60
N SER A 44 -25.61 20.56 10.79
CA SER A 44 -25.89 21.83 11.46
C SER A 44 -24.62 22.50 11.97
N LEU A 45 -23.69 21.71 12.51
CA LEU A 45 -22.40 22.17 13.02
C LEU A 45 -21.56 22.81 11.91
N GLU A 46 -21.38 22.11 10.79
CA GLU A 46 -20.60 22.63 9.66
C GLU A 46 -21.23 23.89 9.05
N ARG A 47 -22.57 23.94 8.94
CA ARG A 47 -23.29 25.14 8.45
C ARG A 47 -23.20 26.33 9.40
N ALA A 48 -23.13 26.08 10.71
CA ALA A 48 -22.94 27.14 11.69
C ALA A 48 -21.54 27.73 11.56
N LEU A 49 -20.50 26.88 11.56
CA LEU A 49 -19.11 27.32 11.44
C LEU A 49 -18.82 28.02 10.11
N ALA A 50 -19.37 27.55 8.99
CA ALA A 50 -19.17 28.18 7.68
C ALA A 50 -19.68 29.63 7.60
N ARG A 51 -20.57 30.05 8.51
CA ARG A 51 -21.17 31.40 8.54
C ARG A 51 -20.59 32.29 9.64
N GLN A 52 -19.76 31.75 10.52
CA GLN A 52 -19.19 32.48 11.66
C GLN A 52 -17.79 32.99 11.33
N PRO A 53 -17.41 34.20 11.77
CA PRO A 53 -16.02 34.63 11.75
C PRO A 53 -15.22 33.85 12.81
N ALA A 54 -13.93 33.61 12.57
CA ALA A 54 -13.09 32.77 13.44
C ALA A 54 -13.07 33.19 14.92
N ARG A 55 -13.15 34.48 15.23
CA ARG A 55 -13.17 35.00 16.60
C ARG A 55 -14.40 34.58 17.42
N GLU A 56 -15.48 34.21 16.76
CA GLU A 56 -16.75 33.81 17.36
C GLU A 56 -16.95 32.28 17.35
N MET A 57 -16.02 31.52 16.75
CA MET A 57 -16.13 30.07 16.65
C MET A 57 -15.80 29.41 18.00
N PRO A 58 -16.73 28.63 18.60
CA PRO A 58 -16.44 27.90 19.83
C PRO A 58 -15.40 26.80 19.59
N ALA A 59 -14.42 26.68 20.48
CA ALA A 59 -13.33 25.71 20.35
C ALA A 59 -13.86 24.27 20.20
N GLY A 60 -14.85 23.88 21.01
CA GLY A 60 -15.47 22.55 20.94
C GLY A 60 -16.16 22.25 19.61
N SER A 61 -16.79 23.25 19.01
CA SER A 61 -17.40 23.14 17.68
C SER A 61 -16.36 22.95 16.59
N VAL A 62 -15.26 23.69 16.65
CA VAL A 62 -14.15 23.56 15.71
C VAL A 62 -13.48 22.19 15.84
N MET A 63 -13.25 21.71 17.06
CA MET A 63 -12.69 20.36 17.27
C MET A 63 -13.62 19.26 16.76
N ALA A 64 -14.92 19.36 17.01
CA ALA A 64 -15.89 18.41 16.46
C ALA A 64 -15.91 18.41 14.92
N ALA A 65 -15.85 19.59 14.28
CA ALA A 65 -15.74 19.69 12.82
C ALA A 65 -14.41 19.14 12.29
N LEU A 66 -13.32 19.28 13.06
CA LEU A 66 -12.03 18.68 12.72
C LEU A 66 -12.09 17.15 12.69
N TYR A 67 -12.82 16.51 13.63
CA TYR A 67 -13.08 15.06 13.57
C TYR A 67 -13.84 14.64 12.30
N LEU A 68 -14.85 15.42 11.90
CA LEU A 68 -15.60 15.15 10.68
C LEU A 68 -14.76 15.33 9.42
N GLU A 69 -13.84 16.30 9.40
CA GLU A 69 -12.90 16.50 8.30
C GLU A 69 -11.82 15.39 8.27
N ARG A 70 -11.33 14.92 9.42
CA ARG A 70 -10.46 13.74 9.52
C ARG A 70 -11.14 12.50 8.94
N LEU A 71 -12.39 12.26 9.34
CA LEU A 71 -13.23 11.19 8.80
C LEU A 71 -13.37 11.29 7.27
N ARG A 72 -13.66 12.50 6.79
CA ARG A 72 -13.79 12.78 5.36
C ARG A 72 -12.50 12.47 4.60
N LEU A 73 -11.34 12.86 5.12
CA LEU A 73 -10.04 12.65 4.46
C LEU A 73 -9.45 11.23 4.67
N GLY A 74 -10.11 10.39 5.45
CA GLY A 74 -9.60 9.07 5.83
C GLY A 74 -8.38 9.13 6.74
N VAL A 75 -8.24 10.21 7.53
CA VAL A 75 -7.17 10.37 8.52
C VAL A 75 -7.60 9.71 9.83
N GLY A 76 -7.40 8.39 9.88
CA GLY A 76 -7.85 7.51 10.96
C GLY A 76 -9.14 6.76 10.60
N SER A 77 -9.32 5.55 11.16
CA SER A 77 -10.55 4.78 10.96
C SER A 77 -11.74 5.44 11.66
N PRO A 78 -12.97 5.35 11.12
CA PRO A 78 -14.16 5.90 11.77
C PRO A 78 -14.32 5.44 13.21
N PHE A 79 -14.02 4.17 13.49
CA PHE A 79 -14.17 3.58 14.82
C PHE A 79 -13.10 4.08 15.79
N ARG A 80 -11.85 4.29 15.35
CA ARG A 80 -10.81 4.96 16.16
C ARG A 80 -11.16 6.42 16.42
N LEU A 81 -11.75 7.11 15.44
CA LEU A 81 -12.23 8.49 15.62
C LEU A 81 -13.35 8.56 16.67
N ILE A 82 -14.25 7.58 16.74
CA ILE A 82 -15.27 7.49 17.78
C ILE A 82 -14.64 7.30 19.17
N ASP A 83 -13.67 6.39 19.31
CA ASP A 83 -12.95 6.19 20.58
C ASP A 83 -12.28 7.49 21.07
N TYR A 84 -11.63 8.23 20.15
CA TYR A 84 -11.10 9.56 20.44
C TYR A 84 -12.21 10.56 20.86
N ALA A 85 -13.25 10.71 20.04
CA ALA A 85 -14.31 11.69 20.24
C ALA A 85 -15.05 11.52 21.58
N LEU A 86 -15.22 10.28 22.04
CA LEU A 86 -15.89 9.97 23.31
C LEU A 86 -15.07 10.37 24.55
N ARG A 87 -13.75 10.52 24.42
CA ARG A 87 -12.83 10.84 25.52
C ARG A 87 -12.19 12.22 25.42
N ASP A 88 -12.33 12.88 24.28
CA ASP A 88 -11.65 14.14 24.00
C ASP A 88 -12.12 15.29 24.94
N PRO A 89 -11.23 15.85 25.79
CA PRO A 89 -11.58 16.95 26.68
C PRO A 89 -11.84 18.28 25.94
N LEU A 90 -11.34 18.46 24.71
CA LEU A 90 -11.65 19.63 23.89
C LEU A 90 -13.01 19.53 23.20
N VAL A 91 -13.65 18.36 23.20
CA VAL A 91 -15.05 18.19 22.78
C VAL A 91 -15.93 18.18 24.03
N PRO A 92 -16.82 19.19 24.20
CA PRO A 92 -17.73 19.25 25.34
C PRO A 92 -18.55 17.97 25.47
N GLU A 93 -18.75 17.49 26.70
CA GLU A 93 -19.46 16.23 26.98
C GLU A 93 -20.79 16.09 26.23
N PRO A 94 -21.68 17.12 26.17
CA PRO A 94 -22.94 17.02 25.43
C PRO A 94 -22.78 16.80 23.92
N MET A 95 -21.61 17.08 23.34
CA MET A 95 -21.32 16.95 21.91
C MET A 95 -20.67 15.62 21.54
N ARG A 96 -20.09 14.89 22.50
CA ARG A 96 -19.27 13.70 22.21
C ARG A 96 -20.08 12.58 21.57
N ARG A 97 -21.25 12.27 22.15
CA ARG A 97 -22.16 11.24 21.63
C ARG A 97 -22.80 11.64 20.30
N PRO A 98 -23.35 12.86 20.13
CA PRO A 98 -23.79 13.34 18.82
C PRO A 98 -22.70 13.31 17.73
N LEU A 99 -21.44 13.59 18.09
CA LEU A 99 -20.30 13.48 17.18
C LEU A 99 -20.03 12.02 16.78
N ALA A 100 -20.05 11.09 17.73
CA ALA A 100 -19.91 9.67 17.44
C ALA A 100 -21.03 9.15 16.51
N GLU A 101 -22.28 9.55 16.76
CA GLU A 101 -23.41 9.24 15.89
C GLU A 101 -23.26 9.87 14.50
N ALA A 102 -22.77 11.10 14.41
CA ALA A 102 -22.50 11.76 13.13
C ALA A 102 -21.40 11.03 12.32
N ILE A 103 -20.37 10.51 13.00
CA ILE A 103 -19.34 9.69 12.37
C ILE A 103 -19.96 8.41 11.81
N LEU A 104 -20.73 7.66 12.61
CA LEU A 104 -21.41 6.43 12.15
C LEU A 104 -22.38 6.70 10.99
N ALA A 105 -23.14 7.81 11.07
CA ALA A 105 -24.05 8.25 10.01
C ALA A 105 -23.30 8.43 8.68
N ARG A 106 -22.22 9.21 8.70
CA ARG A 106 -21.40 9.48 7.51
C ARG A 106 -20.73 8.22 6.98
N THR A 107 -20.23 7.36 7.87
CA THR A 107 -19.67 6.06 7.48
C THR A 107 -20.70 5.18 6.80
N SER A 108 -21.95 5.14 7.28
CA SER A 108 -22.99 4.28 6.71
C SER A 108 -23.35 4.61 5.26
N VAL A 109 -23.20 5.87 4.85
CA VAL A 109 -23.51 6.36 3.50
C VAL A 109 -22.26 6.58 2.63
N GLY A 110 -21.08 6.15 3.09
CA GLY A 110 -19.83 6.29 2.33
C GLY A 110 -19.23 7.70 2.32
N ALA A 111 -19.70 8.62 3.16
CA ALA A 111 -19.16 9.98 3.29
C ALA A 111 -17.86 10.03 4.12
N THR A 112 -16.93 9.11 3.82
CA THR A 112 -15.66 8.88 4.55
C THR A 112 -14.56 8.50 3.56
N TYR A 113 -13.28 8.69 3.90
CA TYR A 113 -12.15 8.34 2.99
C TYR A 113 -12.29 8.95 1.58
N ALA A 114 -12.78 10.17 1.47
CA ALA A 114 -12.83 10.96 0.24
C ALA A 114 -11.45 11.54 -0.05
N THR A 115 -10.69 10.83 -0.90
CA THR A 115 -9.42 11.30 -1.42
C THR A 115 -9.55 12.72 -1.98
N PRO A 116 -8.66 13.67 -1.63
CA PRO A 116 -8.58 14.95 -2.32
C PRO A 116 -8.44 14.73 -3.83
N ALA A 117 -9.40 15.20 -4.62
CA ALA A 117 -9.43 14.95 -6.07
C ALA A 117 -8.14 15.44 -6.74
N GLU A 118 -7.59 16.54 -6.26
CA GLU A 118 -6.39 17.19 -6.79
C GLU A 118 -5.14 16.32 -6.66
N ALA A 119 -5.12 15.38 -5.71
CA ALA A 119 -4.03 14.40 -5.58
C ALA A 119 -3.95 13.48 -6.80
N LEU A 120 -5.07 13.29 -7.51
CA LEU A 120 -5.19 12.38 -8.64
C LEU A 120 -5.07 13.09 -10.00
N ASP A 121 -4.84 14.40 -10.04
CA ASP A 121 -4.66 15.11 -11.31
C ASP A 121 -3.43 14.60 -12.09
N LEU A 122 -2.40 14.12 -11.38
CA LEU A 122 -1.18 13.53 -11.96
C LEU A 122 -1.38 12.13 -12.55
N VAL A 123 -2.54 11.51 -12.33
CA VAL A 123 -2.90 10.17 -12.84
C VAL A 123 -3.27 10.26 -14.31
N ALA A 124 -3.96 11.33 -14.71
CA ALA A 124 -4.38 11.56 -16.08
C ALA A 124 -3.17 11.65 -17.02
N ARG A 125 -3.31 11.10 -18.23
CA ARG A 125 -2.29 11.23 -19.28
C ARG A 125 -2.14 12.68 -19.69
N ARG A 126 -3.26 13.40 -19.77
CA ARG A 126 -3.32 14.85 -20.00
C ARG A 126 -4.19 15.47 -18.91
N PRO A 127 -3.60 16.02 -17.84
CA PRO A 127 -4.36 16.62 -16.77
C PRO A 127 -5.23 17.76 -17.31
N GLY A 128 -6.54 17.64 -17.11
CA GLY A 128 -7.53 18.70 -17.32
C GLY A 128 -8.43 18.86 -16.09
N ASP A 129 -9.23 19.92 -16.09
CA ASP A 129 -10.13 20.22 -14.97
C ASP A 129 -11.05 19.02 -14.64
N GLY A 130 -11.05 18.59 -13.38
CA GLY A 130 -11.87 17.49 -12.91
C GLY A 130 -11.33 16.08 -13.20
N SER A 131 -10.15 15.94 -13.81
CA SER A 131 -9.55 14.63 -14.11
C SER A 131 -9.35 13.79 -12.84
N GLY A 132 -8.80 14.38 -11.78
CA GLY A 132 -8.63 13.70 -10.51
C GLY A 132 -9.96 13.29 -9.86
N LEU A 133 -11.03 14.09 -10.05
CA LEU A 133 -12.37 13.76 -9.57
C LEU A 133 -12.96 12.56 -10.34
N ALA A 134 -12.77 12.49 -11.65
CA ALA A 134 -13.18 11.35 -12.47
C ALA A 134 -12.52 10.05 -11.99
N HIS A 135 -11.20 10.07 -11.81
CA HIS A 135 -10.44 8.91 -11.32
C HIS A 135 -10.90 8.49 -9.93
N ARG A 136 -11.13 9.45 -9.03
CA ARG A 136 -11.67 9.17 -7.69
C ARG A 136 -13.02 8.46 -7.76
N GLN A 137 -14.00 9.04 -8.47
CA GLN A 137 -15.34 8.45 -8.59
C GLN A 137 -15.31 7.07 -9.26
N PHE A 138 -14.41 6.86 -10.22
CA PHE A 138 -14.21 5.56 -10.83
C PHE A 138 -13.72 4.50 -9.84
N MET A 139 -12.69 4.80 -9.04
CA MET A 139 -12.19 3.88 -8.02
C MET A 139 -13.25 3.57 -6.95
N GLU A 140 -13.98 4.59 -6.52
CA GLU A 140 -15.05 4.49 -5.53
C GLU A 140 -16.21 3.62 -6.04
N SER A 141 -16.76 3.92 -7.23
CA SER A 141 -17.86 3.15 -7.82
C SER A 141 -17.52 1.67 -8.03
N VAL A 142 -16.36 1.37 -8.62
CA VAL A 142 -15.92 -0.02 -8.84
C VAL A 142 -15.82 -0.80 -7.53
N THR A 143 -15.37 -0.15 -6.47
CA THR A 143 -15.19 -0.80 -5.16
C THR A 143 -16.52 -0.98 -4.42
N GLU A 144 -17.39 0.03 -4.46
CA GLU A 144 -18.70 0.02 -3.80
C GLU A 144 -19.71 -0.94 -4.46
N GLU A 145 -19.62 -1.12 -5.78
CA GLU A 145 -20.46 -2.04 -6.56
C GLU A 145 -19.99 -3.51 -6.46
N SER A 146 -18.77 -3.75 -6.00
CA SER A 146 -18.20 -5.11 -5.92
C SER A 146 -18.62 -5.87 -4.66
N ASP A 147 -18.91 -7.16 -4.83
CA ASP A 147 -19.16 -8.09 -3.72
C ASP A 147 -17.90 -8.31 -2.86
N SER A 148 -16.71 -8.27 -3.46
CA SER A 148 -15.41 -8.32 -2.75
C SER A 148 -14.63 -7.01 -2.97
N PRO A 149 -14.50 -6.15 -1.93
CA PRO A 149 -13.67 -4.95 -1.98
C PRO A 149 -12.20 -5.29 -2.21
N ARG A 150 -11.75 -6.46 -1.75
CA ARG A 150 -10.38 -6.94 -1.94
C ARG A 150 -10.10 -7.32 -3.41
N ALA A 151 -11.04 -7.99 -4.07
CA ALA A 151 -10.95 -8.28 -5.50
C ALA A 151 -11.02 -7.00 -6.35
N ALA A 152 -11.89 -6.04 -5.98
CA ALA A 152 -11.98 -4.75 -6.65
C ALA A 152 -10.70 -3.92 -6.51
N GLU A 153 -10.15 -3.85 -5.29
CA GLU A 153 -8.83 -3.23 -5.03
C GLU A 153 -7.76 -3.84 -5.93
N LEU A 154 -7.63 -5.17 -5.94
CA LEU A 154 -6.65 -5.86 -6.76
C LEU A 154 -6.86 -5.57 -8.25
N GLY A 155 -8.10 -5.66 -8.74
CA GLY A 155 -8.46 -5.37 -10.13
C GLY A 155 -8.10 -3.94 -10.54
N LEU A 156 -8.39 -2.95 -9.69
CA LEU A 156 -8.00 -1.55 -9.94
C LEU A 156 -6.49 -1.38 -9.95
N ARG A 157 -5.75 -1.95 -8.99
CA ARG A 157 -4.27 -1.87 -8.96
C ARG A 157 -3.64 -2.47 -10.23
N LEU A 158 -4.16 -3.60 -10.68
CA LEU A 158 -3.78 -4.24 -11.94
C LEU A 158 -4.12 -3.33 -13.14
N ALA A 159 -5.33 -2.77 -13.18
CA ALA A 159 -5.78 -1.91 -14.28
C ALA A 159 -4.93 -0.64 -14.41
N TYR A 160 -4.56 0.01 -13.31
CA TYR A 160 -3.67 1.18 -13.33
C TYR A 160 -2.23 0.82 -13.71
N SER A 161 -1.72 -0.35 -13.30
CA SER A 161 -0.40 -0.83 -13.73
C SER A 161 -0.36 -1.11 -15.24
N VAL A 162 -1.40 -1.80 -15.74
CA VAL A 162 -1.62 -2.09 -17.16
C VAL A 162 -1.80 -0.80 -17.97
N GLY A 163 -2.61 0.15 -17.47
CA GLY A 163 -2.84 1.44 -18.11
C GLY A 163 -1.57 2.32 -18.16
N THR A 164 -0.75 2.30 -17.12
CA THR A 164 0.57 2.97 -17.16
C THR A 164 1.46 2.32 -18.23
N ALA A 165 1.45 0.99 -18.35
CA ALA A 165 2.27 0.28 -19.33
C ALA A 165 1.84 0.53 -20.78
N SER A 166 0.53 0.60 -21.05
CA SER A 166 -0.03 0.92 -22.36
C SER A 166 0.07 2.41 -22.71
N GLY A 167 0.26 3.29 -21.72
CA GLY A 167 0.23 4.74 -21.91
C GLY A 167 -1.19 5.32 -21.95
N ALA A 168 -2.18 4.57 -21.44
CA ALA A 168 -3.54 5.03 -21.20
C ALA A 168 -3.60 6.16 -20.17
N VAL A 169 -2.80 6.01 -19.11
CA VAL A 169 -2.66 6.96 -18.01
C VAL A 169 -1.21 7.40 -17.87
N SER A 170 -0.95 8.38 -17.00
CA SER A 170 0.40 8.87 -16.70
C SER A 170 1.35 7.75 -16.21
N HIS A 171 2.65 7.96 -16.41
CA HIS A 171 3.69 7.09 -15.85
C HIS A 171 3.69 7.07 -14.32
N ARG A 172 3.13 8.09 -13.67
CA ARG A 172 2.97 8.20 -12.22
C ARG A 172 1.65 7.61 -11.71
N ALA A 173 0.74 7.24 -12.60
CA ALA A 173 -0.60 6.82 -12.24
C ALA A 173 -0.60 5.60 -11.31
N SER A 174 0.19 4.57 -11.64
CA SER A 174 0.29 3.37 -10.81
C SER A 174 0.77 3.64 -9.38
N SER A 175 1.66 4.61 -9.14
CA SER A 175 2.11 4.93 -7.78
C SER A 175 1.13 5.84 -7.03
N VAL A 176 0.56 6.85 -7.71
CA VAL A 176 -0.38 7.80 -7.11
C VAL A 176 -1.74 7.16 -6.81
N ALA A 177 -2.26 6.34 -7.72
CA ALA A 177 -3.57 5.71 -7.59
C ALA A 177 -3.64 4.70 -6.42
N LEU A 178 -2.51 4.09 -6.02
CA LEU A 178 -2.48 3.08 -4.95
C LEU A 178 -3.15 3.57 -3.66
N GLY A 179 -2.84 4.80 -3.25
CA GLY A 179 -3.39 5.37 -2.03
C GLY A 179 -4.90 5.59 -2.10
N ALA A 180 -5.39 6.09 -3.23
CA ALA A 180 -6.82 6.34 -3.44
C ALA A 180 -7.62 5.04 -3.57
N ILE A 181 -7.07 4.02 -4.25
CA ILE A 181 -7.67 2.69 -4.31
C ILE A 181 -7.76 2.08 -2.90
N ALA A 182 -6.73 2.23 -2.07
CA ALA A 182 -6.75 1.77 -0.69
C ALA A 182 -7.84 2.48 0.12
N GLN A 183 -7.97 3.80 -0.01
CA GLN A 183 -9.03 4.58 0.63
C GLN A 183 -10.45 4.19 0.18
N ALA A 184 -10.65 3.92 -1.11
CA ALA A 184 -11.92 3.43 -1.65
C ALA A 184 -12.31 2.07 -1.04
N ARG A 185 -11.33 1.16 -0.87
CA ARG A 185 -11.55 -0.10 -0.15
C ARG A 185 -11.88 0.12 1.32
N ASP A 186 -11.13 0.99 2.00
CA ASP A 186 -11.35 1.28 3.41
C ASP A 186 -12.76 1.83 3.65
N ARG A 187 -13.26 2.70 2.76
CA ARG A 187 -14.66 3.15 2.77
C ARG A 187 -15.65 1.99 2.68
N ALA A 188 -15.50 1.13 1.67
CA ALA A 188 -16.42 0.01 1.46
C ALA A 188 -16.41 -0.96 2.66
N LEU A 189 -15.24 -1.22 3.26
CA LEU A 189 -15.13 -2.02 4.47
C LEU A 189 -15.78 -1.33 5.67
N ALA A 190 -15.55 -0.04 5.88
CA ALA A 190 -16.16 0.71 6.97
C ALA A 190 -17.70 0.74 6.88
N MET A 191 -18.26 0.88 5.67
CA MET A 191 -19.71 0.77 5.45
C MET A 191 -20.26 -0.61 5.85
N ARG A 192 -19.56 -1.69 5.46
CA ARG A 192 -19.94 -3.07 5.83
C ARG A 192 -19.84 -3.29 7.33
N ASP A 193 -18.79 -2.77 7.95
CA ASP A 193 -18.57 -2.82 9.39
C ASP A 193 -19.67 -2.10 10.18
N VAL A 194 -20.13 -0.92 9.73
CA VAL A 194 -21.28 -0.23 10.35
C VAL A 194 -22.56 -1.05 10.19
N ALA A 195 -22.83 -1.63 9.02
CA ALA A 195 -23.99 -2.49 8.84
C ALA A 195 -23.96 -3.72 9.77
N ALA A 196 -22.78 -4.33 9.96
CA ALA A 196 -22.59 -5.44 10.89
C ALA A 196 -22.77 -5.01 12.36
N LEU A 197 -22.23 -3.84 12.73
CA LEU A 197 -22.37 -3.26 14.06
C LEU A 197 -23.84 -3.01 14.42
N LEU A 198 -24.63 -2.51 13.47
CA LEU A 198 -26.07 -2.27 13.64
C LEU A 198 -26.86 -3.57 13.78
N ALA A 199 -26.53 -4.59 12.98
CA ALA A 199 -27.15 -5.91 13.12
C ALA A 199 -26.90 -6.50 14.52
N GLU A 200 -25.68 -6.33 15.05
CA GLU A 200 -25.32 -6.74 16.41
C GLU A 200 -26.03 -5.91 17.48
N SER A 201 -26.06 -4.58 17.32
CA SER A 201 -26.77 -3.65 18.20
C SER A 201 -28.23 -4.07 18.38
N ARG A 202 -28.93 -4.39 17.28
CA ARG A 202 -30.32 -4.90 17.34
C ARG A 202 -30.43 -6.25 18.03
N ARG A 203 -29.48 -7.16 17.77
CA ARG A 203 -29.45 -8.50 18.37
C ARG A 203 -29.26 -8.45 19.89
N GLN A 204 -28.35 -7.61 20.36
CA GLN A 204 -28.00 -7.49 21.79
C GLN A 204 -28.80 -6.40 22.53
N ARG A 205 -29.57 -5.59 21.80
CA ARG A 205 -30.27 -4.39 22.31
C ARG A 205 -29.31 -3.41 23.01
N LEU A 206 -28.12 -3.25 22.44
CA LEU A 206 -27.10 -2.31 22.90
C LEU A 206 -27.00 -1.14 21.93
N ASP A 207 -26.68 0.04 22.44
CA ASP A 207 -26.43 1.20 21.59
C ASP A 207 -25.20 0.96 20.69
N PRO A 208 -25.27 1.30 19.39
CA PRO A 208 -24.16 1.08 18.47
C PRO A 208 -22.89 1.87 18.85
N VAL A 209 -23.01 3.06 19.45
CA VAL A 209 -21.86 3.86 19.92
C VAL A 209 -21.13 3.12 21.04
N ASP A 210 -21.88 2.51 21.97
CA ASP A 210 -21.30 1.77 23.10
C ASP A 210 -20.67 0.43 22.67
N LEU A 211 -21.13 -0.14 21.57
CA LEU A 211 -20.51 -1.34 20.97
C LEU A 211 -19.15 -1.05 20.32
N VAL A 212 -18.88 0.18 19.87
CA VAL A 212 -17.63 0.50 19.16
C VAL A 212 -16.39 0.19 20.00
N PRO A 213 -16.23 0.69 21.24
CA PRO A 213 -15.06 0.37 22.06
C PRO A 213 -14.87 -1.14 22.28
N LEU A 214 -15.97 -1.88 22.48
CA LEU A 214 -15.93 -3.34 22.68
C LEU A 214 -15.46 -4.07 21.42
N TRP A 215 -15.98 -3.69 20.26
CA TRP A 215 -15.59 -4.28 18.98
C TRP A 215 -14.16 -3.94 18.58
N ARG A 216 -13.68 -2.74 18.90
CA ARG A 216 -12.27 -2.36 18.71
C ARG A 216 -11.35 -3.17 19.60
N ALA A 217 -11.69 -3.30 20.90
CA ALA A 217 -10.92 -4.13 21.82
C ALA A 217 -10.83 -5.60 21.36
N ALA A 218 -11.91 -6.12 20.76
CA ALA A 218 -11.97 -7.46 20.18
C ALA A 218 -11.47 -7.56 18.72
N ARG A 219 -11.00 -6.45 18.12
CA ARG A 219 -10.49 -6.38 16.72
C ARG A 219 -11.48 -6.93 15.68
N ARG A 220 -12.76 -6.60 15.85
CA ARG A 220 -13.85 -7.09 14.99
C ARG A 220 -14.02 -6.29 13.69
N PHE A 221 -13.59 -5.04 13.65
CA PHE A 221 -13.72 -4.18 12.47
C PHE A 221 -12.78 -4.60 11.35
N SER A 222 -13.33 -4.95 10.19
CA SER A 222 -12.56 -5.38 9.02
C SER A 222 -11.73 -4.25 8.41
N VAL A 223 -12.19 -2.99 8.47
CA VAL A 223 -11.44 -1.83 7.98
C VAL A 223 -10.16 -1.58 8.78
N GLU A 224 -10.11 -2.00 10.04
CA GLU A 224 -8.93 -1.86 10.91
C GLU A 224 -7.95 -3.05 10.80
N ARG A 225 -8.30 -4.09 10.04
CA ARG A 225 -7.43 -5.28 9.89
C ARG A 225 -6.28 -5.03 8.91
N PRO A 226 -5.09 -5.60 9.20
CA PRO A 226 -3.95 -5.53 8.28
C PRO A 226 -4.20 -6.36 7.01
N LEU A 227 -3.51 -6.03 5.92
CA LEU A 227 -3.65 -6.69 4.62
C LEU A 227 -2.37 -7.34 4.11
N VAL A 228 -1.52 -7.77 5.03
CA VAL A 228 -0.25 -8.41 4.70
C VAL A 228 -0.49 -9.76 4.02
N ASP A 229 -1.59 -10.44 4.36
CA ASP A 229 -2.00 -11.71 3.74
C ASP A 229 -2.28 -11.56 2.23
N PRO A 230 -1.78 -12.49 1.41
CA PRO A 230 -2.06 -12.50 -0.02
C PRO A 230 -3.56 -12.73 -0.28
N PRO A 231 -4.14 -12.15 -1.34
CA PRO A 231 -5.53 -12.40 -1.73
C PRO A 231 -5.81 -13.89 -1.94
N HIS A 232 -7.04 -14.30 -1.65
CA HIS A 232 -7.48 -15.67 -1.94
C HIS A 232 -7.58 -15.90 -3.45
N VAL A 233 -7.46 -17.16 -3.88
CA VAL A 233 -7.50 -17.55 -5.29
C VAL A 233 -8.78 -17.08 -6.00
N GLU A 234 -9.92 -17.12 -5.31
CA GLU A 234 -11.20 -16.64 -5.84
C GLU A 234 -11.21 -15.13 -6.07
N GLU A 235 -10.59 -14.36 -5.18
CA GLU A 235 -10.44 -12.91 -5.29
C GLU A 235 -9.50 -12.54 -6.42
N GLU A 236 -8.41 -13.28 -6.60
CA GLU A 236 -7.51 -13.13 -7.74
C GLU A 236 -8.24 -13.40 -9.07
N ALA A 237 -9.00 -14.49 -9.16
CA ALA A 237 -9.76 -14.81 -10.35
C ALA A 237 -10.84 -13.75 -10.65
N ALA A 238 -11.53 -13.25 -9.61
CA ALA A 238 -12.50 -12.16 -9.76
C ALA A 238 -11.84 -10.86 -10.23
N ALA A 239 -10.69 -10.49 -9.67
CA ALA A 239 -9.93 -9.30 -10.09
C ALA A 239 -9.51 -9.37 -11.56
N VAL A 240 -9.04 -10.54 -12.03
CA VAL A 240 -8.64 -10.75 -13.42
C VAL A 240 -9.83 -10.71 -14.38
N ARG A 241 -11.00 -11.22 -13.98
CA ARG A 241 -12.23 -11.09 -14.80
C ARG A 241 -12.66 -9.63 -14.98
N LEU A 242 -12.46 -8.77 -13.97
CA LEU A 242 -12.78 -7.34 -14.05
C LEU A 242 -11.76 -6.56 -14.91
N LEU A 243 -10.50 -7.01 -14.94
CA LEU A 243 -9.38 -6.26 -15.49
C LEU A 243 -9.59 -5.73 -16.92
N PRO A 244 -10.07 -6.50 -17.92
CA PRO A 244 -10.28 -5.97 -19.28
C PRO A 244 -11.29 -4.82 -19.34
N GLN A 245 -12.36 -4.89 -18.55
CA GLN A 245 -13.37 -3.84 -18.49
C GLN A 245 -12.83 -2.58 -17.82
N LEU A 246 -12.10 -2.75 -16.72
CA LEU A 246 -11.47 -1.63 -15.99
C LEU A 246 -10.43 -0.92 -16.86
N ALA A 247 -9.57 -1.67 -17.56
CA ALA A 247 -8.56 -1.12 -18.47
C ALA A 247 -9.19 -0.30 -19.59
N ARG A 248 -10.25 -0.81 -20.25
CA ARG A 248 -10.98 -0.06 -21.29
C ARG A 248 -11.65 1.21 -20.75
N ARG A 249 -12.21 1.16 -19.54
CA ARG A 249 -12.86 2.33 -18.93
C ARG A 249 -11.84 3.41 -18.56
N LEU A 250 -10.62 3.03 -18.17
CA LEU A 250 -9.51 3.96 -17.94
C LEU A 250 -9.11 4.71 -19.22
N ASP A 251 -9.09 4.05 -20.38
CA ASP A 251 -8.74 4.67 -21.67
C ASP A 251 -9.69 5.83 -22.06
N SER A 252 -10.96 5.77 -21.64
CA SER A 252 -11.98 6.76 -21.98
C SER A 252 -12.35 7.71 -20.84
N LEU A 253 -11.70 7.59 -19.68
CA LEU A 253 -12.16 8.24 -18.45
C LEU A 253 -12.14 9.77 -18.52
N GLU A 254 -11.12 10.33 -19.18
CA GLU A 254 -10.91 11.77 -19.33
C GLU A 254 -11.97 12.45 -20.23
N GLN A 255 -12.79 11.67 -20.94
CA GLN A 255 -13.82 12.18 -21.87
C GLN A 255 -15.21 12.27 -21.22
N GLN A 256 -15.36 11.78 -19.99
CA GLN A 256 -16.66 11.75 -19.30
C GLN A 256 -16.89 13.04 -18.52
N PRO A 257 -18.01 13.76 -18.74
CA PRO A 257 -18.35 14.92 -17.93
C PRO A 257 -18.61 14.46 -16.50
N VAL A 258 -17.87 15.06 -15.55
CA VAL A 258 -17.98 14.73 -14.13
C VAL A 258 -18.96 15.71 -13.47
N PRO A 259 -20.09 15.26 -12.91
CA PRO A 259 -20.95 16.15 -12.15
C PRO A 259 -20.19 16.66 -10.92
N ALA A 260 -20.24 17.98 -10.71
CA ALA A 260 -19.65 18.62 -9.55
C ALA A 260 -20.41 18.19 -8.28
N ALA A 261 -19.86 17.24 -7.53
CA ALA A 261 -20.34 16.94 -6.19
C ALA A 261 -19.71 17.93 -5.21
N THR A 262 -20.53 18.78 -4.58
CA THR A 262 -20.07 19.69 -3.52
C THR A 262 -19.82 18.90 -2.24
N VAL A 263 -18.57 18.45 -2.07
CA VAL A 263 -18.11 17.88 -0.80
C VAL A 263 -17.80 19.04 0.15
N ARG A 264 -18.54 19.15 1.25
CA ARG A 264 -18.23 20.16 2.28
C ARG A 264 -16.91 19.80 2.96
N SER A 265 -15.99 20.75 2.96
CA SER A 265 -14.70 20.66 3.66
C SER A 265 -14.61 21.71 4.75
N LEU A 266 -13.76 21.47 5.75
CA LEU A 266 -13.41 22.47 6.76
C LEU A 266 -12.87 23.74 6.09
N GLY A 267 -13.50 24.89 6.35
CA GLY A 267 -13.12 26.18 5.77
C GLY A 267 -11.81 26.73 6.35
N GLY A 268 -11.16 27.64 5.63
CA GLY A 268 -9.84 28.20 6.01
C GLY A 268 -9.80 28.85 7.40
N GLU A 269 -10.82 29.63 7.76
CA GLU A 269 -10.94 30.26 9.08
C GLU A 269 -11.07 29.22 10.21
N ALA A 270 -11.93 28.22 10.02
CA ALA A 270 -12.05 27.11 10.98
C ALA A 270 -10.76 26.29 11.07
N GLY A 271 -10.06 26.10 9.94
CA GLY A 271 -8.73 25.47 9.88
C GLY A 271 -7.68 26.25 10.67
N ARG A 272 -7.72 27.60 10.64
CA ARG A 272 -6.83 28.44 11.45
C ARG A 272 -7.10 28.27 12.94
N VAL A 273 -8.36 28.33 13.37
CA VAL A 273 -8.73 28.10 14.78
C VAL A 273 -8.34 26.68 15.22
N ALA A 274 -8.60 25.67 14.38
CA ALA A 274 -8.22 24.29 14.64
C ALA A 274 -6.69 24.13 14.80
N SER A 275 -5.90 24.79 13.95
CA SER A 275 -4.43 24.78 14.01
C SER A 275 -3.95 25.32 15.36
N GLU A 276 -4.52 26.43 15.83
CA GLU A 276 -4.19 27.01 17.13
C GLU A 276 -4.57 26.08 18.30
N LEU A 277 -5.74 25.44 18.24
CA LEU A 277 -6.19 24.49 19.27
C LEU A 277 -5.28 23.26 19.34
N VAL A 278 -4.93 22.67 18.19
CA VAL A 278 -4.05 21.51 18.12
C VAL A 278 -2.63 21.86 18.56
N ALA A 279 -2.13 23.06 18.21
CA ALA A 279 -0.83 23.54 18.68
C ALA A 279 -0.79 23.66 20.21
N ARG A 280 -1.86 24.18 20.84
CA ARG A 280 -1.97 24.27 22.31
C ARG A 280 -2.10 22.90 22.98
N ARG A 281 -2.82 21.96 22.35
CA ARG A 281 -2.90 20.56 22.81
C ARG A 281 -1.51 19.92 22.87
N ALA A 282 -0.60 20.33 21.98
CA ALA A 282 0.80 19.92 21.97
C ALA A 282 0.95 18.39 22.09
N ALA A 283 0.22 17.62 21.27
CA ALA A 283 0.35 16.17 21.24
C ALA A 283 1.71 15.74 20.65
N PRO A 284 2.27 14.59 21.08
CA PRO A 284 3.52 14.07 20.53
C PRO A 284 3.38 13.81 19.02
N PRO A 285 4.47 13.97 18.24
CA PRO A 285 4.43 13.73 16.80
C PRO A 285 4.11 12.26 16.50
N GLN A 286 3.33 12.06 15.43
CA GLN A 286 2.98 10.75 14.92
C GLN A 286 3.82 10.48 13.66
N ALA A 287 4.58 9.38 13.68
CA ALA A 287 5.50 9.03 12.61
C ALA A 287 4.84 8.93 11.21
N PRO A 288 3.65 8.33 11.03
CA PRO A 288 3.00 8.28 9.71
C PRO A 288 2.71 9.65 9.10
N VAL A 289 2.51 10.68 9.92
CA VAL A 289 2.37 12.06 9.44
C VAL A 289 3.75 12.70 9.28
N THR A 290 4.57 12.71 10.33
CA THR A 290 5.83 13.47 10.34
C THR A 290 6.82 12.98 9.28
N VAL A 291 7.00 11.66 9.13
CA VAL A 291 7.94 11.09 8.15
C VAL A 291 7.43 11.31 6.73
N THR A 292 6.13 11.12 6.51
CA THR A 292 5.52 11.36 5.19
C THR A 292 5.63 12.83 4.79
N MET A 293 5.28 13.75 5.68
CA MET A 293 5.40 15.19 5.42
C MET A 293 6.85 15.61 5.18
N GLY A 294 7.81 15.01 5.88
CA GLY A 294 9.25 15.20 5.62
C GLY A 294 9.65 14.73 4.22
N GLY A 295 9.19 13.55 3.78
CA GLY A 295 9.46 13.02 2.43
C GLY A 295 8.85 13.85 1.30
N TYR A 296 7.75 14.55 1.56
CA TYR A 296 7.09 15.44 0.60
C TYR A 296 7.49 16.92 0.74
N ALA A 297 8.34 17.27 1.70
CA ALA A 297 8.66 18.65 2.06
C ALA A 297 9.13 19.48 0.86
N SER A 298 10.12 18.98 0.11
CA SER A 298 10.66 19.67 -1.07
C SER A 298 9.65 19.76 -2.21
N TYR A 299 8.78 18.75 -2.35
CA TYR A 299 7.75 18.75 -3.39
C TYR A 299 6.66 19.79 -3.10
N VAL A 300 6.22 19.89 -1.85
CA VAL A 300 5.20 20.84 -1.42
C VAL A 300 5.73 22.28 -1.38
N ALA A 301 6.94 22.48 -0.84
CA ALA A 301 7.56 23.80 -0.73
C ALA A 301 8.11 24.33 -2.07
N GLY A 302 8.53 23.44 -2.97
CA GLY A 302 9.11 23.79 -4.28
C GLY A 302 8.09 24.12 -5.37
N ALA A 303 6.78 24.08 -5.08
CA ALA A 303 5.75 24.51 -6.01
C ALA A 303 5.94 26.00 -6.37
N LYS A 304 5.87 26.36 -7.66
CA LYS A 304 6.07 27.74 -8.15
C LYS A 304 4.89 28.63 -7.73
N VAL A 305 5.08 29.58 -6.81
CA VAL A 305 4.01 30.48 -6.32
C VAL A 305 4.58 31.85 -5.88
N ALA A 306 3.70 32.83 -5.70
CA ALA A 306 3.96 34.08 -4.97
C ALA A 306 4.43 33.82 -3.52
N SER A 307 5.11 34.81 -2.92
CA SER A 307 5.78 34.71 -1.62
C SER A 307 4.87 34.26 -0.46
N GLU A 308 3.64 34.79 -0.37
CA GLU A 308 2.67 34.42 0.68
C GLU A 308 2.30 32.93 0.63
N GLY A 309 2.13 32.37 -0.57
CA GLY A 309 1.87 30.94 -0.76
C GLY A 309 3.05 30.07 -0.36
N GLY A 310 4.28 30.53 -0.58
CA GLY A 310 5.50 29.83 -0.15
C GLY A 310 5.61 29.69 1.37
N ASN A 311 5.26 30.74 2.12
CA ASN A 311 5.24 30.72 3.58
C ASN A 311 4.17 29.76 4.13
N ALA A 312 2.94 29.81 3.58
CA ALA A 312 1.86 28.93 4.00
C ALA A 312 2.20 27.44 3.78
N ARG A 313 2.83 27.11 2.64
CA ARG A 313 3.28 25.74 2.32
C ARG A 313 4.38 25.27 3.27
N SER A 314 5.37 26.11 3.53
CA SER A 314 6.44 25.81 4.49
C SER A 314 5.88 25.55 5.89
N GLN A 315 4.91 26.35 6.34
CA GLN A 315 4.25 26.14 7.63
C GLN A 315 3.43 24.85 7.66
N PHE A 316 2.70 24.53 6.59
CA PHE A 316 1.96 23.26 6.49
C PHE A 316 2.90 22.05 6.68
N VAL A 317 4.02 22.04 5.96
CA VAL A 317 5.04 20.97 6.09
C VAL A 317 5.65 20.94 7.49
N ALA A 318 5.90 22.10 8.11
CA ALA A 318 6.53 22.18 9.42
C ALA A 318 5.59 21.81 10.58
N ARG A 319 4.29 22.14 10.48
CA ARG A 319 3.31 22.00 11.58
C ARG A 319 2.48 20.73 11.50
N ALA A 320 2.32 20.12 10.32
CA ALA A 320 1.67 18.83 10.18
C ALA A 320 2.56 17.72 10.79
N ARG A 321 2.29 17.39 12.05
CA ARG A 321 3.04 16.42 12.85
C ARG A 321 2.17 15.32 13.47
N THR A 322 0.87 15.56 13.52
CA THR A 322 -0.17 14.68 14.05
C THR A 322 -1.32 14.63 13.06
N GLU A 323 -2.19 13.64 13.20
CA GLU A 323 -3.41 13.49 12.40
C GLU A 323 -4.31 14.73 12.45
N GLU A 324 -4.39 15.42 13.59
CA GLU A 324 -5.20 16.62 13.77
C GLU A 324 -4.53 17.85 13.14
N SER A 325 -3.22 18.02 13.34
CA SER A 325 -2.48 19.15 12.77
C SER A 325 -2.37 19.03 11.26
N LEU A 326 -2.27 17.81 10.70
CA LEU A 326 -2.32 17.57 9.26
C LEU A 326 -3.59 18.15 8.64
N VAL A 327 -4.75 17.84 9.22
CA VAL A 327 -6.05 18.27 8.67
C VAL A 327 -6.29 19.76 8.91
N ALA A 328 -5.98 20.25 10.10
CA ALA A 328 -6.13 21.67 10.43
C ALA A 328 -5.25 22.56 9.54
N GLU A 329 -3.98 22.19 9.37
CA GLU A 329 -3.04 22.94 8.53
C GLU A 329 -3.37 22.83 7.04
N LEU A 330 -3.91 21.69 6.57
CA LEU A 330 -4.41 21.57 5.19
C LEU A 330 -5.58 22.52 4.94
N ALA A 331 -6.57 22.57 5.84
CA ALA A 331 -7.70 23.48 5.73
C ALA A 331 -7.25 24.94 5.73
N ARG A 332 -6.32 25.29 6.64
CA ARG A 332 -5.70 26.62 6.69
C ARG A 332 -4.96 26.96 5.40
N LEU A 333 -4.14 26.04 4.88
CA LEU A 333 -3.41 26.21 3.62
C LEU A 333 -4.36 26.47 2.45
N ARG A 334 -5.43 25.68 2.33
CA ARG A 334 -6.45 25.84 1.29
C ARG A 334 -7.14 27.21 1.35
N GLY A 335 -7.29 27.79 2.54
CA GLY A 335 -7.79 29.16 2.71
C GLY A 335 -6.89 30.24 2.11
N VAL A 336 -5.59 29.96 1.92
CA VAL A 336 -4.60 30.92 1.39
C VAL A 336 -4.29 30.66 -0.08
N VAL A 337 -3.99 29.40 -0.44
CA VAL A 337 -3.49 29.05 -1.79
C VAL A 337 -4.52 28.30 -2.63
N GLY A 338 -5.72 28.04 -2.11
CA GLY A 338 -6.72 27.20 -2.76
C GLY A 338 -6.34 25.71 -2.82
N PRO A 339 -7.03 24.92 -3.66
CA PRO A 339 -6.67 23.54 -3.94
C PRO A 339 -5.25 23.40 -4.49
N SER A 340 -4.49 22.40 -4.04
CA SER A 340 -3.11 22.15 -4.47
C SER A 340 -2.83 20.67 -4.57
N THR A 341 -2.37 20.23 -5.75
CA THR A 341 -1.97 18.84 -6.03
C THR A 341 -0.89 18.34 -5.07
N GLU A 342 0.12 19.16 -4.78
CA GLU A 342 1.25 18.76 -3.93
C GLU A 342 0.82 18.50 -2.49
N ALA A 343 0.04 19.43 -1.92
CA ALA A 343 -0.48 19.28 -0.56
C ALA A 343 -1.50 18.13 -0.48
N ALA A 344 -2.37 18.01 -1.48
CA ALA A 344 -3.35 16.93 -1.59
C ALA A 344 -2.69 15.55 -1.66
N LEU A 345 -1.61 15.41 -2.45
CA LEU A 345 -0.86 14.16 -2.56
C LEU A 345 -0.12 13.81 -1.26
N ALA A 346 0.51 14.80 -0.61
CA ALA A 346 1.15 14.61 0.69
C ALA A 346 0.13 14.18 1.77
N THR A 347 -1.04 14.81 1.79
CA THR A 347 -2.15 14.41 2.67
C THR A 347 -2.65 13.01 2.34
N LEU A 348 -2.87 12.65 1.08
CA LEU A 348 -3.28 11.30 0.70
C LEU A 348 -2.27 10.25 1.18
N ALA A 349 -0.97 10.49 0.95
CA ALA A 349 0.08 9.61 1.41
C ALA A 349 0.08 9.48 2.95
N ALA A 350 -0.09 10.58 3.68
CA ALA A 350 -0.13 10.57 5.14
C ALA A 350 -1.40 9.86 5.67
N SER A 351 -2.56 10.11 5.07
CA SER A 351 -3.82 9.41 5.40
C SER A 351 -3.68 7.90 5.20
N VAL A 352 -3.07 7.49 4.08
CA VAL A 352 -2.80 6.08 3.83
C VAL A 352 -1.83 5.54 4.87
N ALA A 353 -0.71 6.24 5.16
CA ALA A 353 0.26 5.83 6.17
C ALA A 353 -0.37 5.62 7.57
N MET A 354 -1.40 6.41 7.92
CA MET A 354 -2.14 6.27 9.19
C MET A 354 -2.92 4.95 9.33
N ARG A 355 -3.09 4.15 8.28
CA ARG A 355 -3.69 2.80 8.38
C ARG A 355 -2.93 1.89 9.33
N ALA A 356 -1.62 2.08 9.48
CA ALA A 356 -0.81 1.39 10.49
C ALA A 356 -1.37 1.62 11.90
N TYR A 357 -1.91 2.81 12.19
CA TYR A 357 -2.40 3.18 13.52
C TYR A 357 -3.90 2.84 13.71
N ALA A 358 -4.55 2.14 12.78
CA ALA A 358 -6.00 1.92 12.83
C ALA A 358 -6.48 1.18 14.10
N GLN A 359 -5.70 0.20 14.57
CA GLN A 359 -6.00 -0.57 15.79
C GLN A 359 -5.47 0.08 17.08
N GLU A 360 -4.72 1.19 16.99
CA GLU A 360 -4.15 1.85 18.17
C GLU A 360 -5.27 2.30 19.10
N ARG A 361 -5.10 2.06 20.41
CA ARG A 361 -5.97 2.67 21.42
C ARG A 361 -5.77 4.18 21.39
N ALA A 362 -6.87 4.93 21.29
CA ALA A 362 -6.74 6.38 21.25
C ALA A 362 -6.02 6.88 22.51
N TRP A 363 -5.04 7.77 22.30
CA TRP A 363 -4.28 8.40 23.37
C TRP A 363 -4.34 9.90 23.19
N LEU A 364 -4.74 10.59 24.24
CA LEU A 364 -4.84 12.03 24.32
C LEU A 364 -3.82 12.58 25.32
N PRO A 365 -3.28 13.79 25.13
CA PRO A 365 -2.45 14.43 26.14
C PRO A 365 -3.17 14.48 27.49
N GLY A 366 -2.53 13.91 28.51
CA GLY A 366 -3.10 13.70 29.84
C GLY A 366 -3.43 12.23 30.15
N ASP A 367 -3.49 11.36 29.14
CA ASP A 367 -3.62 9.92 29.35
C ASP A 367 -2.32 9.33 29.93
N ASP A 368 -2.46 8.50 30.95
CA ASP A 368 -1.34 7.84 31.63
C ASP A 368 -0.67 6.74 30.80
N GLY A 369 0.49 6.30 31.27
CA GLY A 369 1.26 5.18 30.76
C GLY A 369 2.10 4.58 31.89
N PRO A 370 2.74 3.41 31.68
CA PRO A 370 3.61 2.82 32.68
C PRO A 370 4.69 3.81 33.12
N ALA A 371 4.95 3.89 34.43
CA ALA A 371 6.03 4.72 34.93
C ALA A 371 7.38 4.23 34.37
N ALA A 372 8.30 5.14 34.03
CA ALA A 372 9.56 4.75 33.39
C ALA A 372 10.38 3.75 34.25
N LEU A 373 10.46 3.96 35.56
CA LEU A 373 11.14 3.04 36.47
C LEU A 373 10.46 1.67 36.57
N GLU A 374 9.13 1.64 36.60
CA GLU A 374 8.35 0.40 36.60
C GLU A 374 8.60 -0.39 35.30
N LEU A 375 8.50 0.30 34.15
CA LEU A 375 8.75 -0.31 32.84
C LEU A 375 10.19 -0.80 32.70
N GLN A 376 11.16 -0.01 33.17
CA GLN A 376 12.58 -0.38 33.21
C GLN A 376 12.78 -1.67 34.01
N GLY A 377 12.24 -1.74 35.22
CA GLY A 377 12.33 -2.92 36.09
C GLY A 377 11.65 -4.15 35.48
N ARG A 378 10.43 -3.98 34.95
CA ARG A 378 9.67 -5.06 34.32
C ARG A 378 10.35 -5.65 33.09
N LEU A 379 10.98 -4.81 32.27
CA LEU A 379 11.71 -5.23 31.07
C LEU A 379 13.18 -5.60 31.34
N GLY A 380 13.67 -5.38 32.56
CA GLY A 380 15.07 -5.61 32.95
C GLY A 380 16.08 -4.69 32.26
N LEU A 381 15.64 -3.55 31.73
CA LEU A 381 16.50 -2.60 31.02
C LEU A 381 17.60 -2.08 31.95
N ALA A 382 18.80 -1.85 31.41
CA ALA A 382 19.87 -1.16 32.15
C ALA A 382 19.48 0.28 32.46
N SER A 383 18.83 0.95 31.51
CA SER A 383 18.29 2.29 31.68
C SER A 383 17.13 2.54 30.72
N LEU A 384 16.18 3.36 31.16
CA LEU A 384 15.14 3.97 30.33
C LEU A 384 15.11 5.47 30.61
N SER A 385 15.64 6.28 29.68
CA SER A 385 15.81 7.72 29.88
C SER A 385 15.17 8.56 28.77
N PHE A 386 14.88 9.81 29.11
CA PHE A 386 14.38 10.84 28.21
C PHE A 386 15.35 12.02 28.24
N ASP A 387 15.74 12.52 27.07
CA ASP A 387 16.53 13.75 27.01
C ASP A 387 15.70 14.97 27.45
N ASP A 388 16.38 16.06 27.81
CA ASP A 388 15.75 17.26 28.38
C ASP A 388 14.73 17.92 27.45
N ARG A 389 14.91 17.75 26.13
CA ARG A 389 14.00 18.30 25.11
C ARG A 389 12.70 17.52 24.97
N VAL A 390 12.57 16.34 25.61
CA VAL A 390 11.34 15.56 25.57
C VAL A 390 10.37 16.08 26.63
N PRO A 391 9.24 16.69 26.24
CA PRO A 391 8.27 17.22 27.20
C PRO A 391 7.78 16.14 28.16
N THR A 392 7.71 16.46 29.45
CA THR A 392 7.25 15.51 30.48
C THR A 392 5.87 14.94 30.17
N ALA A 393 4.96 15.75 29.63
CA ALA A 393 3.62 15.34 29.21
C ALA A 393 3.60 14.31 28.07
N TRP A 394 4.70 14.13 27.33
CA TRP A 394 4.82 13.14 26.24
C TRP A 394 5.42 11.81 26.71
N ARG A 395 6.08 11.78 27.86
CA ARG A 395 6.76 10.57 28.34
C ARG A 395 5.81 9.37 28.51
N PRO A 396 4.58 9.54 29.05
CA PRO A 396 3.61 8.45 29.14
C PRO A 396 3.25 7.82 27.78
N TYR A 397 3.17 8.63 26.72
CA TYR A 397 2.91 8.14 25.36
C TYR A 397 4.04 7.20 24.89
N TYR A 398 5.30 7.60 25.09
CA TYR A 398 6.45 6.80 24.69
C TYR A 398 6.65 5.55 25.54
N THR A 399 6.42 5.61 26.86
CA THR A 399 6.50 4.41 27.71
C THR A 399 5.38 3.42 27.39
N ARG A 400 4.16 3.91 27.11
CA ARG A 400 3.06 3.09 26.61
C ARG A 400 3.41 2.42 25.28
N MET A 401 3.91 3.20 24.32
CA MET A 401 4.34 2.69 23.02
C MET A 401 5.40 1.60 23.16
N LEU A 402 6.45 1.82 23.94
CA LEU A 402 7.50 0.82 24.19
C LEU A 402 6.92 -0.44 24.83
N SER A 403 6.04 -0.29 25.81
CA SER A 403 5.37 -1.41 26.48
C SER A 403 4.56 -2.26 25.47
N GLU A 404 3.79 -1.62 24.60
CA GLU A 404 2.96 -2.30 23.60
C GLU A 404 3.81 -2.99 22.52
N VAL A 405 4.86 -2.31 22.03
CA VAL A 405 5.84 -2.86 21.08
C VAL A 405 6.48 -4.14 21.61
N VAL A 406 7.02 -4.09 22.83
CA VAL A 406 7.73 -5.23 23.42
C VAL A 406 6.76 -6.38 23.70
N THR A 407 5.54 -6.07 24.16
CA THR A 407 4.50 -7.08 24.38
C THR A 407 4.19 -7.82 23.08
N ASP A 408 4.02 -7.09 21.97
CA ASP A 408 3.65 -7.69 20.70
C ASP A 408 4.83 -8.44 20.06
N LEU A 409 6.06 -7.93 20.17
CA LEU A 409 7.26 -8.65 19.73
C LEU A 409 7.47 -9.94 20.50
N ALA A 410 7.23 -9.96 21.82
CA ALA A 410 7.36 -11.17 22.63
C ALA A 410 6.40 -12.29 22.18
N THR A 411 5.27 -11.95 21.54
CA THR A 411 4.36 -12.96 20.95
C THR A 411 4.92 -13.60 19.67
N VAL A 412 5.87 -12.94 19.00
CA VAL A 412 6.52 -13.43 17.77
C VAL A 412 7.86 -14.08 18.10
N PHE A 413 8.61 -13.47 19.03
CA PHE A 413 9.92 -13.91 19.51
C PHE A 413 9.89 -14.14 21.03
N PRO A 414 9.44 -15.33 21.50
CA PRO A 414 9.39 -15.64 22.92
C PRO A 414 10.74 -15.56 23.64
N SER A 415 11.85 -15.66 22.88
CA SER A 415 13.22 -15.56 23.40
C SER A 415 13.77 -14.13 23.47
N LEU A 416 12.96 -13.10 23.23
CA LEU A 416 13.40 -11.70 23.30
C LEU A 416 13.83 -11.33 24.73
N ASP A 417 15.12 -11.03 24.92
CA ASP A 417 15.69 -10.66 26.22
C ASP A 417 16.30 -9.26 26.22
N LEU A 418 15.54 -8.28 26.74
CA LEU A 418 15.98 -6.88 26.81
C LEU A 418 16.86 -6.59 28.03
N ARG A 419 17.22 -7.60 28.84
CA ARG A 419 17.98 -7.36 30.07
C ARG A 419 19.31 -6.70 29.79
N GLY A 420 19.55 -5.55 30.41
CA GLY A 420 20.78 -4.79 30.24
C GLY A 420 20.86 -3.95 28.95
N LEU A 421 19.77 -3.80 28.20
CA LEU A 421 19.64 -2.84 27.10
C LEU A 421 19.45 -1.42 27.66
N ASN A 422 20.10 -0.41 27.07
CA ASN A 422 19.82 0.99 27.37
C ASN A 422 18.84 1.55 26.34
N VAL A 423 17.78 2.23 26.78
CA VAL A 423 16.79 2.86 25.90
C VAL A 423 16.76 4.36 26.17
N ARG A 424 16.92 5.15 25.11
CA ARG A 424 16.96 6.62 25.18
C ARG A 424 15.96 7.24 24.20
N PHE A 425 15.02 8.01 24.72
CA PHE A 425 14.11 8.83 23.91
C PHE A 425 14.66 10.24 23.76
N GLY A 426 14.87 10.71 22.52
CA GLY A 426 15.44 12.02 22.25
C GLY A 426 16.42 12.04 21.08
N GLU A 427 17.51 12.80 21.19
CA GLU A 427 18.47 12.96 20.11
C GLU A 427 19.25 11.66 19.87
N SER A 428 19.38 11.30 18.59
CA SER A 428 20.25 10.21 18.15
C SER A 428 21.64 10.76 17.81
N PRO A 429 22.73 10.01 18.05
CA PRO A 429 24.08 10.34 17.56
C PRO A 429 24.15 10.59 16.03
N LEU A 430 23.20 10.05 15.26
CA LEU A 430 23.09 10.26 13.81
C LEU A 430 22.13 11.41 13.43
N ALA A 431 21.61 12.16 14.41
CA ALA A 431 20.63 13.24 14.24
C ALA A 431 19.46 12.83 13.33
N ASP A 432 18.99 13.72 12.44
CA ASP A 432 17.85 13.52 11.54
C ASP A 432 18.08 12.47 10.43
N ARG A 433 19.22 11.76 10.42
CA ARG A 433 19.56 10.80 9.35
C ARG A 433 18.95 9.42 9.56
N ALA A 434 18.46 9.09 10.75
CA ALA A 434 17.86 7.80 11.07
C ALA A 434 16.60 7.95 11.95
N LEU A 435 15.56 7.16 11.68
CA LEU A 435 14.31 7.17 12.46
C LEU A 435 14.46 6.57 13.86
N ALA A 436 15.51 5.76 14.06
CA ALA A 436 15.98 5.19 15.31
C ALA A 436 17.42 4.67 15.09
N LEU A 437 18.10 4.26 16.16
CA LEU A 437 19.45 3.69 16.06
C LEU A 437 19.75 2.75 17.23
N HIS A 438 20.17 1.52 16.94
CA HIS A 438 20.82 0.62 17.87
C HIS A 438 22.35 0.76 17.77
N ASP A 439 22.99 1.27 18.81
CA ASP A 439 24.45 1.24 18.98
C ASP A 439 24.89 -0.09 19.63
N PRO A 440 25.56 -0.99 18.89
CA PRO A 440 25.98 -2.29 19.42
C PRO A 440 27.16 -2.19 20.39
N ALA A 441 27.94 -1.11 20.38
CA ALA A 441 29.12 -0.93 21.23
C ALA A 441 28.70 -0.71 22.69
N THR A 442 27.74 0.18 22.91
CA THR A 442 27.19 0.48 24.24
C THR A 442 25.93 -0.33 24.56
N ARG A 443 25.39 -1.05 23.57
CA ARG A 443 24.07 -1.72 23.62
C ARG A 443 22.99 -0.72 24.05
N THR A 444 22.89 0.36 23.26
CA THR A 444 21.94 1.45 23.48
C THR A 444 21.06 1.63 22.26
N VAL A 445 19.76 1.79 22.46
CA VAL A 445 18.82 2.16 21.40
C VAL A 445 18.34 3.59 21.61
N TYR A 446 18.43 4.38 20.55
CA TYR A 446 17.99 5.76 20.48
C TYR A 446 16.70 5.86 19.67
N PHE A 447 15.68 6.47 20.28
CA PHE A 447 14.37 6.72 19.69
C PHE A 447 14.10 8.23 19.62
N PRO A 448 14.38 8.88 18.47
CA PRO A 448 13.86 10.20 18.13
C PRO A 448 12.35 10.37 18.38
N LEU A 449 11.90 11.60 18.54
CA LEU A 449 10.49 11.86 18.87
C LEU A 449 9.52 11.42 17.75
N ALA A 450 9.97 11.48 16.50
CA ALA A 450 9.22 10.97 15.36
C ALA A 450 9.42 9.45 15.11
N THR A 451 10.05 8.72 16.04
CA THR A 451 10.20 7.28 15.95
C THR A 451 8.84 6.62 15.90
N SER A 452 8.59 5.92 14.79
CA SER A 452 7.51 4.95 14.76
C SER A 452 7.87 3.75 15.59
N ALA A 453 6.87 3.10 16.12
CA ALA A 453 7.11 1.86 16.81
C ALA A 453 7.60 0.73 15.84
N GLY A 454 7.28 0.79 14.53
CA GLY A 454 7.89 -0.12 13.56
C GLY A 454 9.40 0.05 13.47
N ALA A 455 9.89 1.29 13.59
CA ALA A 455 11.32 1.57 13.75
C ALA A 455 11.84 1.07 15.11
N MET A 456 11.05 1.12 16.19
CA MET A 456 11.44 0.46 17.45
C MET A 456 11.60 -1.04 17.27
N ALA A 457 10.68 -1.69 16.57
CA ALA A 457 10.74 -3.12 16.27
C ALA A 457 12.00 -3.48 15.47
N HIS A 458 12.31 -2.68 14.47
CA HIS A 458 13.51 -2.79 13.64
C HIS A 458 14.79 -2.71 14.48
N GLU A 459 14.92 -1.70 15.36
CA GLU A 459 16.10 -1.60 16.23
C GLU A 459 16.18 -2.72 17.27
N LEU A 460 15.03 -3.24 17.73
CA LEU A 460 15.01 -4.42 18.61
C LEU A 460 15.40 -5.70 17.85
N ALA A 461 15.19 -5.77 16.53
CA ALA A 461 15.73 -6.84 15.68
C ALA A 461 17.27 -6.76 15.60
N HIS A 462 17.85 -5.55 15.58
CA HIS A 462 19.30 -5.39 15.73
C HIS A 462 19.81 -5.87 17.10
N ASP A 463 19.08 -5.63 18.21
CA ASP A 463 19.47 -6.19 19.51
C ASP A 463 19.37 -7.73 19.52
N LEU A 464 18.37 -8.33 18.85
CA LEU A 464 18.29 -9.79 18.70
C LEU A 464 19.53 -10.36 17.99
N ASP A 465 19.99 -9.71 16.92
CA ASP A 465 21.22 -10.07 16.18
C ASP A 465 22.47 -9.89 17.05
N TRP A 466 22.53 -8.82 17.86
CA TRP A 466 23.58 -8.59 18.85
C TRP A 466 23.63 -9.68 19.92
N GLN A 467 22.47 -10.06 20.48
CA GLN A 467 22.37 -11.13 21.47
C GLN A 467 22.81 -12.47 20.88
N ALA A 468 22.45 -12.76 19.63
CA ALA A 468 22.89 -13.96 18.93
C ALA A 468 24.41 -13.97 18.73
N ALA A 469 25.04 -12.81 18.47
CA ALA A 469 26.49 -12.68 18.37
C ALA A 469 27.17 -13.04 19.69
N ARG A 470 26.64 -12.51 20.80
CA ARG A 470 27.13 -12.79 22.14
C ARG A 470 26.99 -14.27 22.50
N ARG A 471 25.84 -14.89 22.20
CA ARG A 471 25.61 -16.32 22.46
C ARG A 471 26.54 -17.23 21.65
N ARG A 472 26.73 -16.93 20.35
CA ARG A 472 27.47 -17.78 19.41
C ARG A 472 28.98 -17.61 19.51
N TYR A 473 29.46 -16.37 19.62
CA TYR A 473 30.89 -16.04 19.53
C TYR A 473 31.49 -15.56 20.86
N GLY A 474 30.68 -15.33 21.91
CA GLY A 474 31.17 -14.82 23.21
C GLY A 474 31.64 -13.36 23.20
N VAL A 475 31.40 -12.63 22.10
CA VAL A 475 31.88 -11.26 21.87
C VAL A 475 30.80 -10.21 22.09
N ARG A 476 31.21 -9.01 22.49
CA ARG A 476 30.36 -7.80 22.57
C ARG A 476 30.64 -6.85 21.39
N GLY A 477 29.82 -5.83 21.22
CA GLY A 477 30.12 -4.71 20.33
C GLY A 477 29.80 -4.92 18.84
N GLY A 478 29.03 -5.95 18.46
CA GLY A 478 28.67 -6.15 17.06
C GLY A 478 27.61 -7.22 16.83
N TYR A 479 27.15 -7.32 15.60
CA TYR A 479 26.05 -8.20 15.18
C TYR A 479 26.55 -9.55 14.68
N ARG A 480 25.72 -10.59 14.79
CA ARG A 480 26.09 -11.96 14.38
C ARG A 480 26.18 -12.04 12.88
N THR A 481 25.22 -11.47 12.17
CA THR A 481 25.16 -11.46 10.70
C THR A 481 26.39 -10.80 10.08
N ASP A 482 26.78 -9.62 10.56
CA ASP A 482 27.99 -8.92 10.10
C ASP A 482 29.27 -9.73 10.37
N ARG A 483 29.39 -10.31 11.57
CA ARG A 483 30.55 -11.12 11.96
C ARG A 483 30.62 -12.44 11.20
N SER A 484 29.48 -13.09 10.94
CA SER A 484 29.44 -14.32 10.15
C SER A 484 30.04 -14.08 8.76
N VAL A 485 29.55 -13.06 8.04
CA VAL A 485 29.99 -12.75 6.67
C VAL A 485 31.44 -12.25 6.62
N ARG A 486 31.90 -11.47 7.61
CA ARG A 486 33.19 -10.77 7.56
C ARG A 486 34.34 -11.44 8.30
N GLN A 487 34.06 -12.26 9.33
CA GLN A 487 35.08 -12.77 10.26
C GLN A 487 35.10 -14.29 10.38
N TYR A 488 33.94 -14.95 10.49
CA TYR A 488 33.89 -16.37 10.89
C TYR A 488 33.47 -17.34 9.76
N SER A 489 32.81 -16.87 8.69
CA SER A 489 32.33 -17.69 7.55
C SER A 489 31.66 -19.03 7.93
N ASP A 490 30.74 -19.00 8.89
CA ASP A 490 29.95 -20.17 9.33
C ASP A 490 28.67 -20.39 8.49
N GLN A 491 27.81 -21.34 8.88
CA GLN A 491 26.58 -21.69 8.16
C GLN A 491 25.66 -20.47 7.93
N LEU A 492 25.51 -19.59 8.93
CA LEU A 492 24.75 -18.35 8.82
C LEU A 492 25.24 -17.46 7.68
N SER A 493 26.53 -17.50 7.38
CA SER A 493 27.15 -16.67 6.35
C SER A 493 26.59 -16.97 4.96
N VAL A 494 26.22 -18.23 4.69
CA VAL A 494 25.57 -18.63 3.42
C VAL A 494 24.16 -18.06 3.37
N THR A 495 23.39 -18.23 4.44
CA THR A 495 22.01 -17.75 4.59
C THR A 495 21.92 -16.23 4.44
N VAL A 496 22.81 -15.50 5.12
CA VAL A 496 22.83 -14.03 5.10
C VAL A 496 23.29 -13.49 3.74
N ARG A 497 24.22 -14.17 3.05
CA ARG A 497 24.58 -13.79 1.67
C ARG A 497 23.42 -14.00 0.71
N ARG A 498 22.64 -15.09 0.87
CA ARG A 498 21.40 -15.32 0.10
C ARG A 498 20.40 -14.20 0.38
N LEU A 499 20.16 -13.88 1.65
CA LEU A 499 19.26 -12.80 2.06
C LEU A 499 19.68 -11.45 1.49
N ALA A 500 20.95 -11.05 1.64
CA ALA A 500 21.47 -9.78 1.12
C ALA A 500 21.44 -9.70 -0.41
N SER A 501 21.62 -10.82 -1.11
CA SER A 501 21.54 -10.86 -2.58
C SER A 501 20.11 -10.68 -3.09
N ALA A 502 19.12 -11.12 -2.31
CA ALA A 502 17.72 -11.08 -2.68
C ALA A 502 17.00 -9.81 -2.18
N ALA A 503 17.45 -9.24 -1.06
CA ALA A 503 16.91 -8.02 -0.44
C ALA A 503 17.34 -6.71 -1.14
N ARG A 504 17.84 -6.74 -2.38
CA ARG A 504 18.29 -5.52 -3.06
C ARG A 504 17.12 -4.52 -3.16
N PRO A 505 17.22 -3.34 -2.54
CA PRO A 505 16.12 -2.39 -2.51
C PRO A 505 15.76 -1.94 -3.93
N ARG A 506 14.46 -1.72 -4.17
CA ARG A 506 14.01 -0.98 -5.36
C ARG A 506 14.71 0.38 -5.35
N ARG A 507 15.23 0.79 -6.51
CA ARG A 507 15.84 2.11 -6.79
C ARG A 507 14.91 3.32 -6.54
N GLU A 508 13.74 3.11 -5.95
CA GLU A 508 12.70 4.12 -5.72
C GLU A 508 12.73 4.71 -4.29
N SER A 509 13.52 4.16 -3.37
CA SER A 509 13.71 4.73 -2.03
C SER A 509 14.88 5.72 -2.01
N LEU A 510 14.62 6.93 -1.49
CA LEU A 510 15.59 8.03 -1.30
C LEU A 510 16.59 7.77 -0.14
N ALA A 511 16.60 6.58 0.46
CA ALA A 511 17.52 6.25 1.55
C ALA A 511 18.97 6.09 1.04
N SER A 512 19.94 6.56 1.84
CA SER A 512 21.37 6.54 1.49
C SER A 512 21.86 5.11 1.21
N SER A 513 22.61 4.93 0.11
CA SER A 513 23.06 3.62 -0.39
C SER A 513 24.06 2.90 0.51
N VAL A 514 24.69 3.57 1.48
CA VAL A 514 25.86 3.03 2.21
C VAL A 514 25.47 2.14 3.40
N GLN A 515 24.34 2.40 4.07
CA GLN A 515 23.84 1.54 5.15
C GLN A 515 22.99 0.38 4.62
N ALA A 516 22.36 0.55 3.45
CA ALA A 516 21.38 -0.38 2.90
C ALA A 516 21.92 -1.76 2.50
N ASP A 517 23.24 -1.91 2.39
CA ASP A 517 23.93 -3.13 1.94
C ASP A 517 24.59 -3.93 3.08
N ARG A 518 24.43 -3.53 4.35
CA ARG A 518 25.00 -4.29 5.48
C ARG A 518 24.25 -5.60 5.72
N PRO A 519 24.95 -6.71 6.00
CA PRO A 519 24.34 -7.98 6.38
C PRO A 519 23.28 -7.89 7.49
N THR A 520 23.57 -7.13 8.55
CA THR A 520 22.61 -6.92 9.65
C THR A 520 21.34 -6.18 9.23
N GLU A 521 21.44 -5.29 8.24
CA GLU A 521 20.27 -4.56 7.72
C GLU A 521 19.40 -5.40 6.81
N ALA A 522 20.01 -6.26 5.99
CA ALA A 522 19.26 -7.25 5.23
C ALA A 522 18.48 -8.18 6.17
N PHE A 523 19.07 -8.57 7.30
CA PHE A 523 18.39 -9.35 8.33
C PHE A 523 17.23 -8.58 8.98
N ALA A 524 17.49 -7.37 9.50
CA ALA A 524 16.45 -6.57 10.16
C ALA A 524 15.24 -6.31 9.24
N ARG A 525 15.46 -6.01 7.95
CA ARG A 525 14.37 -5.88 6.96
C ARG A 525 13.56 -7.15 6.74
N GLY A 526 14.22 -8.32 6.73
CA GLY A 526 13.54 -9.61 6.66
C GLY A 526 12.66 -9.84 7.90
N VAL A 527 13.20 -9.50 9.08
CA VAL A 527 12.47 -9.55 10.35
C VAL A 527 11.25 -8.62 10.34
N ASP A 528 11.38 -7.40 9.82
CA ASP A 528 10.26 -6.44 9.75
C ASP A 528 9.05 -7.02 9.01
N TRP A 529 9.26 -7.65 7.85
CA TRP A 529 8.17 -8.29 7.10
C TRP A 529 7.64 -9.52 7.84
N PHE A 530 8.52 -10.35 8.41
CA PHE A 530 8.12 -11.53 9.17
C PHE A 530 7.22 -11.17 10.36
N VAL A 531 7.62 -10.17 11.15
CA VAL A 531 6.83 -9.67 12.30
C VAL A 531 5.49 -9.10 11.83
N ALA A 532 5.49 -8.27 10.78
CA ALA A 532 4.27 -7.70 10.23
C ALA A 532 3.28 -8.80 9.77
N ALA A 533 3.77 -9.80 9.05
CA ALA A 533 2.99 -10.92 8.55
C ALA A 533 2.46 -11.81 9.70
N ALA A 534 3.30 -12.17 10.66
CA ALA A 534 2.93 -13.03 11.79
C ALA A 534 1.85 -12.39 12.67
N LEU A 535 1.92 -11.08 12.90
CA LEU A 535 0.90 -10.34 13.66
C LEU A 535 -0.39 -10.21 12.85
N ALA A 536 -0.27 -9.91 11.56
CA ALA A 536 -1.42 -9.79 10.66
C ALA A 536 -2.23 -11.09 10.62
N HIS A 537 -1.56 -12.23 10.52
CA HIS A 537 -2.16 -13.57 10.58
C HIS A 537 -3.00 -13.79 11.85
N ARG A 538 -2.60 -13.19 12.97
CA ARG A 538 -3.31 -13.24 14.26
C ARG A 538 -4.40 -12.16 14.40
N GLY A 539 -4.76 -11.48 13.31
CA GLY A 539 -5.73 -10.38 13.29
C GLY A 539 -5.24 -9.11 14.00
N ARG A 540 -3.96 -9.03 14.34
CA ARG A 540 -3.32 -7.87 14.96
C ARG A 540 -2.55 -7.12 13.88
N SER A 541 -3.09 -6.00 13.40
CA SER A 541 -2.25 -5.08 12.62
C SER A 541 -1.33 -4.29 13.51
N ASN A 542 -1.80 -4.00 14.75
CA ASN A 542 -1.42 -2.82 15.51
C ASN A 542 -0.06 -2.29 15.07
N GLY A 543 -0.10 -1.32 14.16
CA GLY A 543 1.05 -0.78 13.44
C GLY A 543 1.85 0.13 14.34
N TYR A 544 2.20 -0.46 15.48
CA TYR A 544 3.39 -0.17 16.22
C TYR A 544 4.53 -1.12 15.86
N LEU A 545 4.38 -2.19 15.07
CA LEU A 545 5.55 -3.05 14.76
C LEU A 545 5.97 -3.01 13.30
N SER A 546 5.17 -2.39 12.44
CA SER A 546 5.57 -2.16 11.06
C SER A 546 4.81 -0.98 10.45
N ALA A 547 5.48 -0.24 9.57
CA ALA A 547 4.81 0.69 8.67
C ALA A 547 4.21 -0.02 7.44
N VAL A 548 4.47 -1.33 7.29
CA VAL A 548 3.97 -2.16 6.20
C VAL A 548 2.47 -2.36 6.33
N GLN A 549 1.75 -2.04 5.26
CA GLN A 549 0.30 -2.19 5.18
C GLN A 549 -0.06 -3.36 4.27
N ASP A 550 0.64 -3.45 3.15
CA ASP A 550 0.61 -4.57 2.20
C ASP A 550 1.89 -4.58 1.36
N ALA A 551 2.01 -5.53 0.43
CA ALA A 551 3.20 -5.70 -0.42
C ALA A 551 3.50 -4.53 -1.38
N SER A 552 2.54 -3.63 -1.61
CA SER A 552 2.70 -2.44 -2.46
C SER A 552 2.76 -1.14 -1.65
N ILE A 553 2.20 -1.13 -0.43
CA ILE A 553 2.18 0.03 0.46
C ILE A 553 2.95 -0.32 1.73
N THR A 554 4.27 -0.10 1.69
CA THR A 554 5.20 -0.40 2.80
C THR A 554 5.39 0.77 3.76
N GLY A 555 4.73 1.91 3.51
CA GLY A 555 4.87 3.12 4.32
C GLY A 555 6.29 3.68 4.27
N TYR A 556 6.81 4.08 5.42
CA TYR A 556 8.20 4.51 5.61
C TYR A 556 9.13 3.37 6.07
N ALA A 557 8.64 2.13 6.11
CA ALA A 557 9.49 0.98 6.39
C ALA A 557 10.31 0.61 5.14
N SER A 558 11.51 0.08 5.36
CA SER A 558 12.36 -0.46 4.29
C SER A 558 12.12 -1.96 4.02
N ALA A 559 11.15 -2.55 4.71
CA ALA A 559 10.74 -3.94 4.57
C ALA A 559 10.08 -4.20 3.21
N ALA A 560 10.40 -5.34 2.59
CA ALA A 560 9.81 -5.77 1.32
C ALA A 560 9.23 -7.18 1.44
N ALA A 561 8.10 -7.42 0.79
CA ALA A 561 7.51 -8.74 0.70
C ALA A 561 8.44 -9.69 -0.07
N PRO A 562 8.62 -10.95 0.40
CA PRO A 562 9.20 -12.00 -0.42
C PRO A 562 8.43 -12.15 -1.74
N HIS A 563 9.16 -12.31 -2.85
CA HIS A 563 8.55 -12.50 -4.15
C HIS A 563 8.01 -13.94 -4.27
N GLY A 564 6.83 -14.13 -4.87
CA GLY A 564 6.28 -15.47 -5.08
C GLY A 564 7.23 -16.35 -5.91
N GLY A 565 7.69 -17.48 -5.36
CA GLY A 565 8.64 -18.39 -5.99
C GLY A 565 10.12 -17.96 -5.92
N ALA A 566 10.44 -17.00 -5.06
CA ALA A 566 11.82 -16.63 -4.71
C ALA A 566 12.22 -17.16 -3.33
N ILE A 567 13.52 -17.22 -3.07
CA ILE A 567 14.10 -17.83 -1.86
C ILE A 567 14.15 -16.87 -0.64
N GLU A 568 13.59 -15.66 -0.75
CA GLU A 568 13.73 -14.64 0.30
C GLU A 568 13.02 -15.02 1.60
N GLY A 569 11.83 -15.63 1.48
CA GLY A 569 11.08 -16.13 2.63
C GLY A 569 11.86 -17.22 3.35
N ASP A 570 12.39 -18.19 2.60
CA ASP A 570 13.20 -19.29 3.14
C ASP A 570 14.47 -18.76 3.81
N ALA A 571 15.20 -17.86 3.15
CA ALA A 571 16.41 -17.27 3.69
C ALA A 571 16.14 -16.48 4.98
N THR A 572 14.98 -15.84 5.08
CA THR A 572 14.54 -15.15 6.31
C THR A 572 14.25 -16.17 7.41
N LEU A 573 13.51 -17.24 7.12
CA LEU A 573 13.22 -18.31 8.09
C LEU A 573 14.48 -19.02 8.57
N ASP A 574 15.41 -19.35 7.68
CA ASP A 574 16.66 -19.99 8.03
C ASP A 574 17.53 -19.09 8.92
N ALA A 575 17.62 -17.79 8.60
CA ALA A 575 18.33 -16.83 9.43
C ALA A 575 17.67 -16.70 10.82
N LEU A 576 16.33 -16.68 10.87
CA LEU A 576 15.57 -16.62 12.12
C LEU A 576 15.79 -17.86 12.98
N ARG A 577 15.74 -19.07 12.40
CA ARG A 577 16.02 -20.35 13.12
C ARG A 577 17.38 -20.36 13.77
N GLU A 578 18.37 -19.70 13.15
CA GLU A 578 19.70 -19.58 13.71
C GLU A 578 19.82 -18.50 14.80
N ILE A 579 19.07 -17.39 14.70
CA ILE A 579 19.23 -16.20 15.55
C ILE A 579 18.28 -16.19 16.76
N ALA A 580 17.03 -16.60 16.58
CA ALA A 580 15.95 -16.48 17.56
C ALA A 580 15.06 -17.73 17.61
N THR A 581 14.26 -17.85 18.68
CA THR A 581 13.19 -18.86 18.75
C THR A 581 11.89 -18.27 18.22
N VAL A 582 11.23 -19.02 17.34
CA VAL A 582 9.94 -18.66 16.74
C VAL A 582 8.98 -19.83 16.91
N ASP A 583 7.70 -19.53 17.14
CA ASP A 583 6.66 -20.55 17.22
C ASP A 583 6.57 -21.38 15.92
N ALA A 584 6.59 -22.72 16.05
CA ALA A 584 6.59 -23.63 14.92
C ALA A 584 5.35 -23.48 14.01
N SER A 585 4.19 -23.11 14.56
CA SER A 585 2.97 -22.87 13.79
C SER A 585 3.10 -21.64 12.88
N VAL A 586 3.76 -20.58 13.37
CA VAL A 586 4.03 -19.37 12.58
C VAL A 586 5.06 -19.65 11.50
N VAL A 587 6.11 -20.42 11.82
CA VAL A 587 7.11 -20.85 10.82
C VAL A 587 6.44 -21.66 9.71
N ALA A 588 5.63 -22.66 10.05
CA ALA A 588 4.93 -23.48 9.06
C ALA A 588 3.97 -22.65 8.20
N TRP A 589 3.20 -21.76 8.81
CA TRP A 589 2.32 -20.86 8.07
C TRP A 589 3.11 -19.91 7.16
N TYR A 590 4.17 -19.27 7.67
CA TYR A 590 4.96 -18.32 6.89
C TYR A 590 5.65 -19.02 5.71
N ASP A 591 6.18 -20.22 5.91
CA ASP A 591 6.78 -21.04 4.85
C ASP A 591 5.78 -21.31 3.72
N THR A 592 4.55 -21.72 4.06
CA THR A 592 3.49 -21.92 3.05
C THR A 592 3.02 -20.62 2.38
N THR A 593 3.13 -19.47 3.06
CA THR A 593 2.56 -18.19 2.60
C THR A 593 3.58 -17.28 1.90
N TYR A 594 4.86 -17.40 2.22
CA TYR A 594 5.94 -16.54 1.75
C TYR A 594 7.25 -17.28 1.41
N GLY A 595 7.34 -18.58 1.68
CA GLY A 595 8.50 -19.40 1.30
C GLY A 595 8.56 -19.72 -0.19
N SER A 596 9.61 -20.41 -0.64
CA SER A 596 9.85 -20.74 -2.05
C SER A 596 8.77 -21.63 -2.67
N GLY A 597 8.06 -22.40 -1.85
CA GLY A 597 6.92 -23.23 -2.25
C GLY A 597 5.62 -22.46 -2.52
N ARG A 598 5.57 -21.14 -2.25
CA ARG A 598 4.38 -20.32 -2.49
C ARG A 598 4.03 -20.26 -3.98
N ARG A 599 2.73 -20.37 -4.25
CA ARG A 599 2.09 -20.05 -5.52
C ARG A 599 2.41 -18.64 -6.02
N LEU A 600 2.65 -18.51 -7.33
CA LEU A 600 2.70 -17.21 -8.00
C LEU A 600 1.30 -16.55 -8.04
N GLY A 601 1.15 -15.41 -7.34
CA GLY A 601 -0.08 -14.61 -7.38
C GLY A 601 -0.18 -13.72 -8.62
N VAL A 602 -1.41 -13.35 -9.03
CA VAL A 602 -1.64 -12.49 -10.21
C VAL A 602 -0.91 -11.14 -10.15
N GLY A 603 -0.81 -10.51 -8.98
CA GLY A 603 -0.06 -9.25 -8.81
C GLY A 603 1.44 -9.41 -9.08
N ASP A 604 2.03 -10.53 -8.64
CA ASP A 604 3.43 -10.86 -8.90
C ASP A 604 3.64 -11.18 -10.39
N ALA A 605 2.71 -11.91 -11.01
CA ALA A 605 2.75 -12.27 -12.41
C ALA A 605 2.67 -11.03 -13.34
N VAL A 606 1.75 -10.11 -13.07
CA VAL A 606 1.65 -8.85 -13.82
C VAL A 606 2.92 -8.02 -13.65
N ARG A 607 3.42 -7.86 -12.42
CA ARG A 607 4.67 -7.12 -12.18
C ARG A 607 5.84 -7.72 -12.96
N ARG A 608 6.05 -9.05 -12.86
CA ARG A 608 7.10 -9.76 -13.61
C ARG A 608 6.99 -9.51 -15.11
N THR A 609 5.77 -9.55 -15.65
CA THR A 609 5.50 -9.30 -17.07
C THR A 609 5.84 -7.87 -17.49
N LEU A 610 5.46 -6.89 -16.66
CA LEU A 610 5.70 -5.47 -16.96
C LEU A 610 7.18 -5.09 -16.90
N VAL A 611 7.98 -5.76 -16.07
CA VAL A 611 9.43 -5.48 -15.93
C VAL A 611 10.33 -6.43 -16.73
N ALA A 612 9.77 -7.44 -17.39
CA ALA A 612 10.55 -8.46 -18.11
C ALA A 612 11.53 -7.82 -19.12
N PRO A 613 12.83 -8.11 -19.08
CA PRO A 613 13.79 -7.45 -19.95
C PRO A 613 13.59 -7.85 -21.41
N LEU A 614 13.60 -6.86 -22.31
CA LEU A 614 13.65 -7.08 -23.76
C LEU A 614 15.07 -6.79 -24.25
N SER A 615 15.67 -7.74 -24.96
CA SER A 615 16.98 -7.54 -25.58
C SER A 615 16.83 -6.84 -26.94
N ARG A 616 17.90 -6.21 -27.45
CA ARG A 616 17.90 -5.64 -28.81
C ARG A 616 17.59 -6.70 -29.89
N MET A 617 18.00 -7.95 -29.66
CA MET A 617 17.68 -9.10 -30.52
C MET A 617 16.18 -9.46 -30.52
N ASP A 618 15.45 -9.11 -29.46
CA ASP A 618 14.00 -9.33 -29.37
C ASP A 618 13.21 -8.28 -30.18
N ILE A 619 13.86 -7.20 -30.62
CA ILE A 619 13.24 -6.04 -31.29
C ILE A 619 13.76 -5.88 -32.74
N SER A 620 14.94 -6.44 -33.05
CA SER A 620 15.60 -6.33 -34.36
C SER A 620 15.12 -7.39 -35.36
N ALA A 621 13.86 -7.33 -35.76
CA ALA A 621 13.42 -7.96 -37.00
C ALA A 621 13.49 -6.91 -38.13
N GLY A 622 14.70 -6.79 -38.69
CA GLY A 622 15.02 -5.88 -39.80
C GLY A 622 16.50 -5.83 -40.19
N ALA A 623 17.03 -6.93 -40.72
CA ALA A 623 18.12 -7.08 -41.71
C ALA A 623 19.08 -8.25 -41.39
N PRO A 624 19.48 -9.06 -42.40
CA PRO A 624 20.27 -10.27 -42.20
C PRO A 624 21.76 -9.92 -42.22
N THR A 625 22.50 -10.29 -41.18
CA THR A 625 23.87 -10.84 -41.27
C THR A 625 24.46 -11.00 -39.87
N GLY A 626 24.92 -12.21 -39.55
CA GLY A 626 25.95 -12.47 -38.54
C GLY A 626 25.48 -13.11 -37.23
N PHE A 627 25.74 -14.43 -37.12
CA PHE A 627 25.57 -15.34 -35.97
C PHE A 627 24.11 -15.69 -35.57
N GLY A 628 23.62 -16.92 -35.61
CA GLY A 628 24.21 -18.26 -35.84
C GLY A 628 23.43 -19.27 -34.99
N ALA A 629 22.59 -20.11 -35.61
CA ALA A 629 21.74 -21.15 -35.02
C ALA A 629 20.68 -20.71 -33.99
N VAL A 630 21.03 -20.12 -32.84
CA VAL A 630 20.08 -19.80 -31.75
C VAL A 630 19.02 -18.77 -32.15
N SER A 631 19.41 -17.79 -32.96
CA SER A 631 18.52 -16.76 -33.51
C SER A 631 17.58 -17.30 -34.61
N ALA A 632 17.99 -18.36 -35.31
CA ALA A 632 17.15 -19.06 -36.28
C ALA A 632 16.18 -20.02 -35.57
N THR A 633 16.61 -20.70 -34.49
CA THR A 633 15.75 -21.53 -33.64
C THR A 633 14.71 -20.68 -32.89
N LEU A 634 15.09 -19.52 -32.35
CA LEU A 634 14.14 -18.57 -31.74
C LEU A 634 13.15 -17.97 -32.75
N ARG A 635 13.56 -17.79 -34.01
CA ARG A 635 12.69 -17.33 -35.09
C ARG A 635 11.71 -18.44 -35.51
N ALA A 636 12.21 -19.65 -35.74
CA ALA A 636 11.39 -20.81 -36.08
C ALA A 636 10.40 -21.19 -34.95
N LEU A 637 10.80 -21.01 -33.69
CA LEU A 637 9.91 -21.18 -32.53
C LEU A 637 8.86 -20.06 -32.46
N ARG A 638 9.22 -18.79 -32.62
CA ARG A 638 8.24 -17.68 -32.64
C ARG A 638 7.24 -17.75 -33.80
N GLU A 639 7.63 -18.39 -34.90
CA GLU A 639 6.78 -18.58 -36.09
C GLU A 639 5.91 -19.85 -36.00
N SER A 640 6.15 -20.76 -35.04
CA SER A 640 5.26 -21.88 -34.75
C SER A 640 4.09 -21.45 -33.85
N PRO A 641 2.83 -21.78 -34.20
CA PRO A 641 1.69 -21.63 -33.29
C PRO A 641 1.90 -22.32 -31.93
N GLU A 642 2.65 -23.43 -31.90
CA GLU A 642 2.92 -24.23 -30.70
C GLU A 642 3.90 -23.51 -29.75
N ALA A 643 4.86 -22.74 -30.26
CA ALA A 643 5.75 -21.94 -29.42
C ALA A 643 5.19 -20.56 -29.02
N ALA A 644 4.08 -20.11 -29.64
CA ALA A 644 3.25 -19.04 -29.07
C ALA A 644 2.53 -19.50 -27.78
N GLU A 645 2.37 -20.82 -27.60
CA GLU A 645 1.83 -21.47 -26.39
C GLU A 645 2.93 -22.02 -25.46
N GLY A 646 4.18 -22.14 -25.90
CA GLY A 646 5.28 -22.70 -25.10
C GLY A 646 5.59 -21.95 -23.79
N TRP A 647 5.23 -20.66 -23.67
CA TRP A 647 5.29 -19.95 -22.38
C TRP A 647 4.20 -20.44 -21.41
N GLN A 648 3.07 -20.94 -21.88
CA GLN A 648 2.06 -21.61 -21.06
C GLN A 648 2.60 -22.94 -20.55
N CYS A 649 3.31 -23.72 -21.38
CA CYS A 649 4.05 -24.90 -20.92
C CYS A 649 5.09 -24.56 -19.83
N LEU A 650 5.89 -23.49 -20.00
CA LEU A 650 6.76 -22.99 -18.93
C LEU A 650 5.95 -22.63 -17.69
N LEU A 651 4.75 -22.10 -17.92
CA LEU A 651 3.79 -21.83 -16.88
C LEU A 651 3.04 -23.07 -16.35
N ASP A 652 3.30 -24.27 -16.83
CA ASP A 652 2.69 -25.51 -16.33
C ASP A 652 3.77 -26.47 -15.79
N ALA A 653 5.04 -26.17 -16.03
CA ALA A 653 6.18 -26.95 -15.54
C ALA A 653 6.15 -27.17 -14.00
N PRO A 654 6.56 -28.35 -13.50
CA PRO A 654 6.51 -28.72 -12.07
C PRO A 654 7.30 -27.81 -11.13
N SER A 655 8.18 -26.96 -11.66
CA SER A 655 9.03 -26.03 -10.91
C SER A 655 8.35 -24.71 -10.53
N LEU A 656 7.14 -24.42 -11.02
CA LEU A 656 6.34 -23.28 -10.52
C LEU A 656 4.92 -23.65 -10.04
N ARG A 657 4.79 -24.76 -9.30
CA ARG A 657 3.54 -25.32 -8.73
C ARG A 657 2.54 -24.29 -8.19
N GLY A 658 1.26 -24.59 -8.44
CA GLY A 658 0.10 -23.96 -7.79
C GLY A 658 -0.72 -23.00 -8.66
N ARG A 659 -0.96 -23.27 -9.96
CA ARG A 659 -1.44 -22.22 -10.88
C ARG A 659 -2.92 -22.29 -11.25
N THR A 660 -3.47 -21.12 -11.57
CA THR A 660 -4.86 -20.90 -12.00
C THR A 660 -4.88 -20.17 -13.34
N ALA A 661 -5.92 -20.39 -14.15
CA ALA A 661 -6.15 -19.68 -15.42
C ALA A 661 -6.04 -18.14 -15.29
N ALA A 662 -6.39 -17.60 -14.12
CA ALA A 662 -6.28 -16.17 -13.81
C ALA A 662 -4.84 -15.62 -13.93
N VAL A 663 -3.81 -16.40 -13.57
CA VAL A 663 -2.40 -15.97 -13.70
C VAL A 663 -2.01 -15.82 -15.16
N GLN A 664 -2.36 -16.82 -15.98
CA GLN A 664 -2.07 -16.82 -17.42
C GLN A 664 -2.78 -15.64 -18.11
N ASP A 665 -4.05 -15.42 -17.79
CA ASP A 665 -4.84 -14.30 -18.30
C ASP A 665 -4.25 -12.95 -17.91
N ALA A 666 -3.87 -12.77 -16.65
CA ALA A 666 -3.27 -11.53 -16.17
C ALA A 666 -1.94 -11.22 -16.85
N MET A 667 -1.08 -12.22 -17.05
CA MET A 667 0.18 -12.07 -17.79
C MET A 667 -0.07 -11.68 -19.25
N ARG A 668 -1.01 -12.34 -19.92
CA ARG A 668 -1.38 -12.02 -21.31
C ARG A 668 -1.85 -10.57 -21.45
N ILE A 669 -2.75 -10.12 -20.57
CA ILE A 669 -3.25 -8.73 -20.57
C ILE A 669 -2.10 -7.74 -20.32
N ALA A 670 -1.23 -8.01 -19.36
CA ALA A 670 -0.11 -7.14 -19.04
C ALA A 670 0.93 -7.06 -20.16
N ALA A 671 1.24 -8.18 -20.81
CA ALA A 671 2.17 -8.23 -21.94
C ALA A 671 1.63 -7.46 -23.15
N GLU A 672 0.35 -7.65 -23.47
CA GLU A 672 -0.33 -6.95 -24.56
C GLU A 672 -0.32 -5.43 -24.32
N ALA A 673 -0.64 -4.98 -23.10
CA ALA A 673 -0.63 -3.58 -22.76
C ALA A 673 0.77 -2.97 -22.85
N ARG A 674 1.79 -3.63 -22.30
CA ARG A 674 3.17 -3.17 -22.39
C ARG A 674 3.67 -3.13 -23.84
N ALA A 675 3.33 -4.12 -24.65
CA ALA A 675 3.68 -4.16 -26.06
C ALA A 675 3.06 -2.98 -26.82
N ASN A 676 1.77 -2.71 -26.60
CA ASN A 676 1.08 -1.55 -27.16
C ASN A 676 1.76 -0.22 -26.80
N GLY A 677 2.10 -0.02 -25.52
CA GLY A 677 2.77 1.20 -25.08
C GLY A 677 4.19 1.34 -25.63
N LEU A 678 4.96 0.26 -25.77
CA LEU A 678 6.29 0.28 -26.40
C LEU A 678 6.21 0.64 -27.88
N VAL A 679 5.30 -0.02 -28.61
CA VAL A 679 5.07 0.23 -30.04
C VAL A 679 4.63 1.66 -30.29
N GLN A 680 3.74 2.21 -29.47
CA GLN A 680 3.35 3.62 -29.54
C GLN A 680 4.56 4.55 -29.33
N ARG A 681 5.37 4.32 -28.29
CA ARG A 681 6.56 5.14 -28.03
C ARG A 681 7.59 5.07 -29.15
N TRP A 682 7.78 3.91 -29.77
CA TRP A 682 8.68 3.77 -30.93
C TRP A 682 8.15 4.52 -32.15
N GLY A 683 6.84 4.49 -32.39
CA GLY A 683 6.20 5.31 -33.43
C GLY A 683 6.36 6.81 -33.18
N ASP A 684 6.13 7.26 -31.94
CA ASP A 684 6.31 8.66 -31.52
C ASP A 684 7.76 9.12 -31.70
N TYR A 685 8.73 8.31 -31.29
CA TYR A 685 10.16 8.57 -31.47
C TYR A 685 10.56 8.61 -32.96
N ALA A 686 10.05 7.68 -33.76
CA ALA A 686 10.36 7.62 -35.20
C ALA A 686 9.85 8.84 -35.98
N ARG A 687 8.82 9.54 -35.48
CA ARG A 687 8.35 10.81 -36.05
C ARG A 687 9.33 11.96 -35.85
N THR A 688 10.12 11.95 -34.79
CA THR A 688 11.00 13.07 -34.41
C THR A 688 12.46 12.86 -34.79
N VAL A 689 12.84 11.65 -35.25
CA VAL A 689 14.23 11.30 -35.57
C VAL A 689 14.41 10.98 -37.07
N PRO A 690 15.10 11.86 -37.83
CA PRO A 690 15.51 11.57 -39.20
C PRO A 690 16.49 10.38 -39.22
N GLY A 691 16.10 9.25 -39.83
CA GLY A 691 16.91 8.03 -39.91
C GLY A 691 16.42 6.84 -39.07
N ALA A 692 15.30 6.96 -38.36
CA ALA A 692 14.66 5.82 -37.71
C ALA A 692 14.36 4.68 -38.72
N ALA A 693 14.47 3.42 -38.29
CA ALA A 693 14.21 2.26 -39.16
C ALA A 693 12.80 2.35 -39.80
N TRP A 694 12.66 1.92 -41.06
CA TRP A 694 11.41 2.03 -41.83
C TRP A 694 10.21 1.42 -41.09
N ARG A 695 10.44 0.30 -40.38
CA ARG A 695 9.44 -0.41 -39.60
C ARG A 695 8.88 0.45 -38.45
N PHE A 696 9.69 1.28 -37.79
CA PHE A 696 9.21 2.20 -36.76
C PHE A 696 8.55 3.46 -37.34
N ARG A 697 9.00 3.91 -38.53
CA ARG A 697 8.33 4.99 -39.26
C ARG A 697 6.94 4.58 -39.73
N ALA A 698 6.73 3.34 -40.16
CA ALA A 698 5.41 2.79 -40.49
C ALA A 698 4.45 2.72 -39.29
N LEU A 699 4.96 2.82 -38.06
CA LEU A 699 4.20 2.86 -36.79
C LEU A 699 3.90 4.29 -36.31
N GLY A 700 4.15 5.32 -37.11
CA GLY A 700 3.94 6.70 -36.64
C GLY A 700 3.83 7.75 -37.75
N GLY A 701 4.30 7.45 -38.95
CA GLY A 701 4.26 8.32 -40.14
C GLY A 701 3.45 7.71 -41.28
N ALA A 702 3.16 8.54 -42.29
CA ALA A 702 2.49 8.09 -43.50
C ALA A 702 3.46 7.33 -44.43
N PRO A 703 3.04 6.22 -45.07
CA PRO A 703 1.74 5.56 -44.89
C PRO A 703 1.70 4.69 -43.62
N TRP A 704 0.75 4.98 -42.73
CA TRP A 704 0.46 4.19 -41.54
C TRP A 704 -0.21 2.87 -41.95
N ASN A 705 0.31 1.73 -41.47
CA ASN A 705 -0.29 0.42 -41.71
C ASN A 705 -0.73 -0.24 -40.39
N PRO A 706 -2.06 -0.34 -40.12
CA PRO A 706 -2.58 -1.01 -38.93
C PRO A 706 -2.11 -2.47 -38.79
N ALA A 707 -2.03 -3.21 -39.90
CA ALA A 707 -1.60 -4.61 -39.87
C ALA A 707 -0.13 -4.75 -39.43
N THR A 708 0.73 -3.81 -39.82
CA THR A 708 2.12 -3.74 -39.35
C THR A 708 2.17 -3.50 -37.85
N ARG A 709 1.38 -2.55 -37.34
CA ARG A 709 1.28 -2.30 -35.89
C ARG A 709 0.89 -3.56 -35.13
N ASP A 710 -0.21 -4.21 -35.53
CA ASP A 710 -0.73 -5.37 -34.82
C ASP A 710 0.27 -6.53 -34.85
N SER A 711 1.00 -6.70 -35.96
CA SER A 711 2.08 -7.68 -36.06
C SER A 711 3.24 -7.37 -35.10
N VAL A 712 3.67 -6.11 -35.01
CA VAL A 712 4.74 -5.72 -34.07
C VAL A 712 4.30 -5.89 -32.62
N VAL A 713 3.06 -5.53 -32.30
CA VAL A 713 2.50 -5.70 -30.94
C VAL A 713 2.50 -7.17 -30.54
N ARG A 714 2.04 -8.08 -31.42
CA ARG A 714 2.09 -9.53 -31.17
C ARG A 714 3.51 -10.03 -30.93
N GLU A 715 4.46 -9.68 -31.80
CA GLU A 715 5.87 -10.10 -31.66
C GLU A 715 6.48 -9.65 -30.32
N VAL A 716 6.27 -8.39 -29.95
CA VAL A 716 6.78 -7.83 -28.68
C VAL A 716 6.10 -8.48 -27.49
N ARG A 717 4.78 -8.69 -27.54
CA ARG A 717 4.01 -9.36 -26.48
C ARG A 717 4.54 -10.76 -26.23
N ASP A 718 4.72 -11.56 -27.27
CA ASP A 718 5.15 -12.95 -27.13
C ASP A 718 6.58 -13.02 -26.58
N ALA A 719 7.46 -12.11 -27.01
CA ALA A 719 8.79 -11.95 -26.42
C ALA A 719 8.75 -11.58 -24.93
N ILE A 720 7.83 -10.70 -24.51
CA ILE A 720 7.62 -10.34 -23.11
C ILE A 720 7.16 -11.57 -22.30
N LEU A 721 6.16 -12.32 -22.79
CA LEU A 721 5.62 -13.48 -22.11
C LEU A 721 6.67 -14.57 -21.91
N TRP A 722 7.46 -14.87 -22.94
CA TRP A 722 8.58 -15.81 -22.84
C TRP A 722 9.64 -15.39 -21.83
N ARG A 723 9.91 -14.09 -21.69
CA ARG A 723 10.87 -13.58 -20.69
C ARG A 723 10.29 -13.57 -19.29
N ALA A 724 9.00 -13.28 -19.15
CA ALA A 724 8.30 -13.24 -17.88
C ALA A 724 8.02 -14.63 -17.29
N ALA A 725 7.76 -15.61 -18.16
CA ALA A 725 7.54 -17.01 -17.79
C ALA A 725 8.85 -17.75 -17.49
N ARG A 726 10.00 -17.23 -17.95
CA ARG A 726 11.30 -17.78 -17.54
C ARG A 726 11.46 -17.61 -16.03
N PRO A 727 11.78 -18.69 -15.30
CA PRO A 727 12.20 -18.56 -13.91
C PRO A 727 13.37 -17.59 -13.85
N ASP A 728 13.39 -16.65 -12.91
CA ASP A 728 14.51 -15.74 -12.73
C ASP A 728 15.82 -16.54 -12.77
N ASP A 729 16.69 -16.25 -13.75
CA ASP A 729 18.03 -16.84 -13.89
C ASP A 729 18.98 -16.32 -12.81
N GLY A 730 18.44 -15.94 -11.64
CA GLY A 730 19.09 -15.29 -10.51
C GLY A 730 20.53 -15.73 -10.43
N ARG A 731 21.43 -14.88 -10.95
CA ARG A 731 22.88 -15.16 -10.95
C ARG A 731 23.46 -15.22 -9.53
N ALA A 732 22.62 -15.08 -8.51
CA ALA A 732 22.95 -15.20 -7.11
C ALA A 732 22.02 -16.23 -6.44
N GLY A 733 22.60 -17.26 -5.82
CA GLY A 733 21.98 -17.94 -4.68
C GLY A 733 21.39 -19.33 -4.90
N LEU A 734 20.96 -19.71 -6.11
CA LEU A 734 20.44 -21.06 -6.37
C LEU A 734 21.55 -22.11 -6.31
N ASP A 735 21.22 -23.36 -5.96
CA ASP A 735 22.16 -24.47 -6.13
C ASP A 735 22.27 -24.88 -7.62
N PHE A 736 23.20 -25.78 -7.94
CA PHE A 736 23.41 -26.21 -9.33
C PHE A 736 22.27 -27.08 -9.88
N ALA A 737 21.63 -27.89 -9.03
CA ALA A 737 20.57 -28.82 -9.40
C ALA A 737 19.28 -28.07 -9.76
N GLU A 738 18.87 -27.08 -8.97
CA GLU A 738 17.70 -26.24 -9.26
C GLU A 738 17.86 -25.46 -10.58
N ARG A 739 19.08 -24.97 -10.85
CA ARG A 739 19.40 -24.34 -12.13
C ARG A 739 19.38 -25.31 -13.31
N ALA A 740 19.76 -26.57 -13.09
CA ALA A 740 19.76 -27.59 -14.14
C ALA A 740 18.32 -28.01 -14.47
N GLU A 741 17.49 -28.26 -13.45
CA GLU A 741 16.09 -28.63 -13.62
C GLU A 741 15.27 -27.53 -14.31
N ARG A 742 15.45 -26.26 -13.92
CA ARG A 742 14.79 -25.11 -14.57
C ARG A 742 15.23 -24.93 -16.03
N ARG A 743 16.50 -25.20 -16.34
CA ARG A 743 17.01 -25.17 -17.73
C ARG A 743 16.48 -26.33 -18.56
N ALA A 744 16.31 -27.51 -17.98
CA ALA A 744 15.73 -28.67 -18.64
C ALA A 744 14.24 -28.45 -18.96
N ALA A 745 13.46 -27.93 -18.01
CA ALA A 745 12.06 -27.54 -18.24
C ALA A 745 11.93 -26.48 -19.35
N TRP A 746 12.88 -25.53 -19.40
CA TRP A 746 12.92 -24.54 -20.47
C TRP A 746 13.22 -25.16 -21.84
N ALA A 747 14.19 -26.06 -21.92
CA ALA A 747 14.54 -26.76 -23.16
C ALA A 747 13.37 -27.62 -23.67
N HIS A 748 12.66 -28.30 -22.78
CA HIS A 748 11.48 -29.11 -23.09
C HIS A 748 10.32 -28.28 -23.65
N CYS A 749 9.88 -27.23 -22.93
CA CYS A 749 8.81 -26.36 -23.41
C CYS A 749 9.19 -25.52 -24.65
N ALA A 750 10.48 -25.26 -24.84
CA ALA A 750 10.97 -24.62 -26.07
C ALA A 750 11.11 -25.60 -27.24
N ALA A 751 11.08 -26.92 -27.02
CA ALA A 751 11.12 -27.92 -28.08
C ALA A 751 9.72 -28.32 -28.57
N GLY A 752 8.66 -28.03 -27.81
CA GLY A 752 7.29 -28.45 -28.12
C GLY A 752 7.06 -29.96 -27.95
N GLU A 753 7.94 -30.64 -27.20
CA GLU A 753 7.88 -32.07 -26.91
C GLU A 753 7.08 -32.38 -25.64
#